data_AF-A0A329UCT4-F1
#
_entry.id   AF-A0A329UCT4-F1
#
_cell.length_a   1.000
_cell.length_b   1.000
_cell.length_c   1.000
_cell.angle_alpha   90.00
_cell.angle_beta   90.00
_cell.angle_gamma   90.00
#
_symmetry.space_group_name_H-M   'P 1'
#
loop_
_entity.id
_entity.type
_entity.pdbx_description
1 polymer ?
#
loop_
_entity_poly.entity_id
_entity_poly.type
_entity_poly.pdbx_seq_one_letter_code
_entity_poly.pdbx_strand_id
1 'polypeptide(L)'
;MPRILYDRFGFDRFGYNKDGYDRMGYNREGFDRDGYDRNGLNRQGFNKLTGFDKDGYDKDGYDRDGFDRSGFDKDGFDHKGYNTLGYDRTGFNRAGLDKDGYNRQGYDKSGYNRQGYNKDGFNQYGYDKDGFNARGYDIEGFDRSGFNGAGFDRDGFDRNGYDKDGYNRDGFDHNGMDREGYGADGFDLYGFDRDGNDQNGFSFTGWNSDGKNILGFYRDGFNSEGLSIEGYSRELFDADGYHIYTGFNLEGFDRDGYNVNGLDSDGYNREGYHFITGLNHAGYDCDGYNFYGFDQNGYNRNGYNRDGYDENGFDVFGYDKAGFDRAGYNRDGYDHDGYNFEGYNAEGELKPSLRKNMQLTSDAQQEKLERQYLTKCQIAVRRIYGKQVENEIMQDFKPETSYYYDSRSGLLQTRRSEPDMELARRQIDRKVNKVIRKPYFCHVDYKYNAELYLGKQQVAGWITDWADEQASLYYQWQMYIGNEDKKLELVRDVHISDGDYQGYTDLYNAHQKETKSTTVADQHLAQIIAANQKNKKIHDIVESIQQNQYRIITSNMDTPLLVLGCAGSGKTMILMHKIRYMKYNHKDLQMEDIIVLSPTDILGRESHELSRLLQIEAVKQFTVVSFYEAASKQLLNKLQLPYEEFQVIDDGITPKAYYQKTYLDTLRLDLFNILHRGSSNGGSLKSYQEQLDETIRSYIERSTLKPEEIGQLDSLYNSSLKELEKASVQDIEHLDSLLEKRISERLKYENAQLLIRLLLRGNLLKDVPQLKNPESSRLEQKFFYTLKVSALIISDEFNRGMVHQEFTPTSMAQCLQVLQLFLTENLERDDARKLLNEWEKVSRQEAVAFDRFLDQQAMYFDHLEYKKIILENLLSEKIVCRKKSIGDAFDYETSFEKLVQLYEESEDALDKVGLTPFTFFSTYNKMLREKKRLQQQRKSPDKNTYLLDSILHLLNVTISYDSITEIPLSKAFLMTELLSSYAGDLSLDKKYIFVDEFQDLSPNELRLVQKLYPNSVFNLFGDLSQCISEKGIAELTSIPKDLRIGTPATISENYRNARQITEYVNREFSMKMLAVGLNGKQEKVNMIPDLEIAQDDRVAIIVSGAPLVLNDFLRDHDVVFFDEQREIVRGAYNVISVANVKGLEFEKAIVVLSGMTPNEQYVACTRAIQELYVIPS
;
A
#
# COMPACT_ATOMS: atom_id res chain seq x y z
N MET A 1 49.22 74.11 65.25
CA MET A 1 49.69 75.28 66.04
C MET A 1 48.53 76.29 66.19
N PRO A 2 48.45 77.07 67.29
CA PRO A 2 47.22 77.45 68.03
C PRO A 2 46.56 78.79 67.63
N ARG A 3 45.32 79.03 68.14
CA ARG A 3 44.34 80.09 67.74
C ARG A 3 44.58 81.50 68.31
N ILE A 4 44.43 82.53 67.45
CA ILE A 4 44.14 83.96 67.79
C ILE A 4 42.71 84.10 68.37
N LEU A 5 42.58 84.83 69.48
CA LEU A 5 41.35 85.13 70.23
C LEU A 5 40.59 86.34 69.65
N TYR A 6 39.27 86.20 69.54
CA TYR A 6 38.33 87.22 69.07
C TYR A 6 37.46 87.65 70.24
N ASP A 7 36.80 88.82 70.14
CA ASP A 7 35.78 89.17 71.12
C ASP A 7 34.65 88.10 71.14
N ARG A 8 33.75 88.14 72.13
CA ARG A 8 32.69 87.12 72.29
C ARG A 8 31.83 86.93 71.02
N PHE A 9 31.83 87.89 70.10
CA PHE A 9 31.10 87.83 68.84
C PHE A 9 31.99 87.69 67.59
N GLY A 10 33.32 87.55 67.73
CA GLY A 10 34.20 87.28 66.60
C GLY A 10 34.82 88.50 65.91
N PHE A 11 34.76 89.71 66.48
CA PHE A 11 35.26 90.94 65.85
C PHE A 11 36.51 91.52 66.53
N ASP A 12 37.38 92.14 65.73
CA ASP A 12 38.57 92.87 66.18
C ASP A 12 38.21 94.29 66.63
N ARG A 13 39.20 95.04 67.13
CA ARG A 13 38.98 96.39 67.68
C ARG A 13 38.46 97.42 66.66
N PHE A 14 38.56 97.15 65.36
CA PHE A 14 38.05 98.05 64.32
C PHE A 14 36.62 97.69 63.92
N GLY A 15 36.01 96.71 64.58
CA GLY A 15 34.67 96.23 64.27
C GLY A 15 34.65 95.29 63.07
N TYR A 16 35.81 94.80 62.62
CA TYR A 16 35.94 93.85 61.52
C TYR A 16 36.29 92.48 62.07
N ASN A 17 35.67 91.42 61.55
CA ASN A 17 36.00 90.07 62.02
C ASN A 17 37.35 89.60 61.51
N LYS A 18 37.70 88.37 61.88
CA LYS A 18 38.94 87.65 61.50
C LYS A 18 39.29 87.73 60.01
N ASP A 19 38.30 87.97 59.17
CA ASP A 19 38.44 88.02 57.72
C ASP A 19 38.34 89.45 57.14
N GLY A 20 38.25 90.50 57.96
CA GLY A 20 38.28 91.89 57.50
C GLY A 20 36.94 92.51 57.10
N TYR A 21 35.81 92.00 57.62
CA TYR A 21 34.45 92.48 57.30
C TYR A 21 33.73 93.03 58.53
N ASP A 22 33.03 94.16 58.36
CA ASP A 22 32.31 94.82 59.44
C ASP A 22 31.08 94.00 59.88
N ARG A 23 30.37 94.48 60.90
CA ARG A 23 29.16 93.80 61.42
C ARG A 23 28.01 93.70 60.40
N MET A 24 28.02 94.50 59.35
CA MET A 24 27.05 94.42 58.25
C MET A 24 27.60 93.56 57.08
N GLY A 25 28.81 93.03 57.19
CA GLY A 25 29.42 92.13 56.23
C GLY A 25 30.23 92.80 55.12
N TYR A 26 30.52 94.11 55.21
CA TYR A 26 31.24 94.87 54.18
C TYR A 26 32.68 95.16 54.59
N ASN A 27 33.60 95.09 53.63
CA ASN A 27 35.00 95.45 53.79
C ASN A 27 35.15 96.98 53.81
N ARG A 28 36.39 97.45 53.99
CA ARG A 28 36.69 98.89 54.09
C ARG A 28 36.40 99.70 52.82
N GLU A 29 36.25 99.05 51.66
CA GLU A 29 35.93 99.69 50.39
C GLU A 29 34.41 99.75 50.13
N GLY A 30 33.59 99.29 51.09
CA GLY A 30 32.13 99.32 50.98
C GLY A 30 31.53 98.16 50.19
N PHE A 31 32.32 97.11 49.92
CA PHE A 31 31.88 95.89 49.24
C PHE A 31 31.78 94.73 50.21
N ASP A 32 30.76 93.89 50.08
CA ASP A 32 30.65 92.68 50.89
C ASP A 32 31.71 91.64 50.50
N ARG A 33 31.70 90.47 51.15
CA ARG A 33 32.64 89.38 50.85
C ARG A 33 32.64 88.94 49.39
N ASP A 34 31.56 89.23 48.66
CA ASP A 34 31.36 88.80 47.29
C ASP A 34 31.66 89.93 46.27
N GLY A 35 32.08 91.12 46.72
CA GLY A 35 32.49 92.22 45.85
C GLY A 35 31.34 93.13 45.36
N TYR A 36 30.22 93.18 46.09
CA TYR A 36 29.06 94.02 45.76
C TYR A 36 28.84 95.14 46.76
N ASP A 37 28.44 96.31 46.26
CA ASP A 37 28.15 97.48 47.08
C ASP A 37 26.81 97.34 47.83
N ARG A 38 26.43 98.37 48.59
CA ARG A 38 25.18 98.38 49.37
C ARG A 38 23.91 98.42 48.51
N ASN A 39 24.00 98.77 47.23
CA ASN A 39 22.89 98.68 46.28
C ASN A 39 22.86 97.32 45.57
N GLY A 40 23.79 96.42 45.92
CA GLY A 40 23.94 95.11 45.31
C GLY A 40 24.54 95.19 43.91
N LEU A 41 25.31 96.22 43.54
CA LEU A 41 26.01 96.27 42.26
C LEU A 41 27.49 95.95 42.45
N ASN A 42 28.08 95.16 41.55
CA ASN A 42 29.53 95.01 41.51
C ASN A 42 30.18 96.26 40.89
N ARG A 43 31.51 96.30 40.88
CA ARG A 43 32.28 97.42 40.30
C ARG A 43 32.03 97.68 38.81
N GLN A 44 31.46 96.73 38.09
CA GLN A 44 31.15 96.86 36.66
C GLN A 44 29.69 97.25 36.38
N GLY A 45 28.86 97.45 37.42
CA GLY A 45 27.47 97.88 37.28
C GLY A 45 26.45 96.74 37.12
N PHE A 46 26.84 95.50 37.39
CA PHE A 46 25.94 94.33 37.36
C PHE A 46 25.37 94.01 38.74
N ASN A 47 24.08 93.69 38.79
CA ASN A 47 23.38 93.43 40.04
C ASN A 47 23.68 92.03 40.60
N LYS A 48 23.93 91.93 41.91
CA LYS A 48 24.26 90.72 42.67
C LYS A 48 23.19 89.65 42.54
N LEU A 49 21.93 90.05 42.50
CA LEU A 49 20.78 89.15 42.50
C LEU A 49 20.39 88.71 41.10
N THR A 50 20.69 89.49 40.07
CA THR A 50 20.24 89.18 38.70
C THR A 50 21.38 88.84 37.76
N GLY A 51 22.57 89.42 37.93
CA GLY A 51 23.70 89.31 37.00
C GLY A 51 23.61 90.23 35.78
N PHE A 52 22.56 91.06 35.70
CA PHE A 52 22.30 91.97 34.58
C PHE A 52 22.63 93.43 34.94
N ASP A 53 22.97 94.21 33.92
CA ASP A 53 23.15 95.66 33.99
C ASP A 53 21.79 96.40 34.04
N LYS A 54 21.84 97.73 33.99
CA LYS A 54 20.66 98.59 34.03
C LYS A 54 19.75 98.49 32.78
N ASP A 55 20.28 98.03 31.65
CA ASP A 55 19.54 97.86 30.39
C ASP A 55 18.95 96.44 30.30
N GLY A 56 19.21 95.59 31.28
CA GLY A 56 18.69 94.23 31.36
C GLY A 56 19.55 93.18 30.66
N TYR A 57 20.82 93.50 30.37
CA TYR A 57 21.78 92.60 29.70
C TYR A 57 22.86 92.10 30.66
N ASP A 58 23.23 90.83 30.55
CA ASP A 58 24.28 90.22 31.34
C ASP A 58 25.66 90.73 30.89
N LYS A 59 26.71 90.28 31.57
CA LYS A 59 28.10 90.67 31.24
C LYS A 59 28.55 90.28 29.82
N ASP A 60 27.85 89.34 29.18
CA ASP A 60 28.15 88.89 27.81
C ASP A 60 27.31 89.64 26.77
N GLY A 61 26.40 90.53 27.20
CA GLY A 61 25.58 91.37 26.32
C GLY A 61 24.23 90.76 25.94
N TYR A 62 23.73 89.78 26.69
CA TYR A 62 22.47 89.07 26.42
C TYR A 62 21.41 89.36 27.49
N ASP A 63 20.16 89.50 27.09
CA ASP A 63 19.05 89.70 28.01
C ASP A 63 18.69 88.42 28.76
N ARG A 64 17.63 88.48 29.58
CA ARG A 64 17.17 87.33 30.38
C ARG A 64 16.69 86.15 29.55
N ASP A 65 16.30 86.38 28.30
CA ASP A 65 15.85 85.33 27.38
C ASP A 65 17.03 84.78 26.55
N GLY A 66 18.24 85.31 26.77
CA GLY A 66 19.47 84.85 26.13
C GLY A 66 19.72 85.47 24.76
N PHE A 67 19.09 86.61 24.45
CA PHE A 67 19.22 87.32 23.16
C PHE A 67 20.04 88.61 23.32
N ASP A 68 20.88 88.88 22.34
CA ASP A 68 21.68 90.09 22.29
C ASP A 68 20.81 91.33 21.98
N ARG A 69 21.45 92.50 21.96
CA ARG A 69 20.76 93.76 21.64
C ARG A 69 20.19 93.81 20.20
N SER A 70 20.55 92.87 19.34
CA SER A 70 20.04 92.75 17.96
C SER A 70 18.89 91.74 17.85
N GLY A 71 18.51 91.08 18.95
CA GLY A 71 17.43 90.09 19.01
C GLY A 71 17.85 88.69 18.56
N PHE A 72 19.15 88.37 18.62
CA PHE A 72 19.69 87.04 18.30
C PHE A 72 20.33 86.38 19.51
N ASP A 73 20.10 85.09 19.68
CA ASP A 73 20.73 84.32 20.76
C ASP A 73 22.24 84.12 20.51
N LYS A 74 22.93 83.51 21.48
CA LYS A 74 24.37 83.20 21.39
C LYS A 74 24.76 82.37 20.15
N ASP A 75 23.81 81.68 19.53
CA ASP A 75 24.00 80.84 18.34
C ASP A 75 23.65 81.60 17.04
N GLY A 76 23.21 82.86 17.12
CA GLY A 76 22.88 83.71 15.97
C GLY A 76 21.46 83.50 15.41
N PHE A 77 20.52 83.00 16.22
CA PHE A 77 19.12 82.79 15.84
C PHE A 77 18.17 83.78 16.50
N ASP A 78 17.17 84.24 15.75
CA ASP A 78 16.15 85.16 16.25
C ASP A 78 15.19 84.46 17.24
N HIS A 79 14.28 85.22 17.87
CA HIS A 79 13.27 84.65 18.77
C HIS A 79 12.34 83.59 18.13
N LYS A 80 12.34 83.44 16.80
CA LYS A 80 11.62 82.37 16.08
C LYS A 80 12.50 81.18 15.75
N GLY A 81 13.76 81.19 16.20
CA GLY A 81 14.73 80.14 16.00
C GLY A 81 15.35 80.14 14.60
N TYR A 82 15.33 81.25 13.86
CA TYR A 82 15.90 81.40 12.51
C TYR A 82 17.11 82.33 12.50
N ASN A 83 18.18 81.93 11.82
CA ASN A 83 19.36 82.76 11.65
C ASN A 83 19.10 83.91 10.66
N THR A 84 20.10 84.76 10.48
CA THR A 84 20.04 85.90 9.54
C THR A 84 19.80 85.52 8.08
N LEU A 85 20.02 84.25 7.70
CA LEU A 85 19.72 83.70 6.36
C LEU A 85 18.31 83.10 6.26
N GLY A 86 17.52 83.12 7.34
CA GLY A 86 16.15 82.63 7.36
C GLY A 86 16.03 81.11 7.54
N TYR A 87 17.08 80.44 8.01
CA TYR A 87 17.10 79.00 8.32
C TYR A 87 17.10 78.74 9.81
N ASP A 88 16.36 77.73 10.23
CA ASP A 88 16.30 77.33 11.63
C ASP A 88 17.59 76.62 12.07
N ARG A 89 17.69 76.31 13.36
CA ARG A 89 18.84 75.57 13.93
C ARG A 89 19.10 74.20 13.28
N THR A 90 18.12 73.66 12.54
CA THR A 90 18.25 72.40 11.79
C THR A 90 18.60 72.61 10.31
N GLY A 91 18.79 73.86 9.87
CA GLY A 91 19.15 74.20 8.49
C GLY A 91 17.98 74.26 7.53
N PHE A 92 16.73 74.37 8.03
CA PHE A 92 15.52 74.46 7.21
C PHE A 92 14.90 75.85 7.28
N ASN A 93 14.48 76.37 6.13
CA ASN A 93 13.81 77.67 6.07
C ASN A 93 12.39 77.58 6.64
N ARG A 94 11.69 78.71 6.66
CA ARG A 94 10.29 78.79 7.14
C ARG A 94 9.29 77.92 6.35
N ALA A 95 9.63 77.45 5.16
CA ALA A 95 8.83 76.49 4.39
C ALA A 95 9.17 75.03 4.70
N GLY A 96 10.05 74.79 5.70
CA GLY A 96 10.47 73.45 6.10
C GLY A 96 11.42 72.77 5.11
N LEU A 97 12.05 73.55 4.21
CA LEU A 97 13.01 73.08 3.21
C LEU A 97 14.42 73.55 3.55
N ASP A 98 15.40 72.68 3.41
CA ASP A 98 16.80 73.04 3.55
C ASP A 98 17.26 73.90 2.37
N LYS A 99 18.53 74.31 2.41
CA LYS A 99 19.16 75.11 1.36
C LYS A 99 19.15 74.45 -0.02
N ASP A 100 19.01 73.12 -0.07
CA ASP A 100 19.01 72.34 -1.31
C ASP A 100 17.58 72.00 -1.78
N GLY A 101 16.55 72.49 -1.07
CA GLY A 101 15.15 72.34 -1.46
C GLY A 101 14.46 71.07 -0.95
N TYR A 102 15.09 70.34 -0.02
CA TYR A 102 14.55 69.10 0.57
C TYR A 102 13.88 69.38 1.91
N ASN A 103 12.78 68.69 2.17
CA ASN A 103 12.07 68.79 3.44
C ASN A 103 12.83 68.06 4.56
N ARG A 104 12.35 68.20 5.80
CA ARG A 104 12.96 67.53 6.97
C ARG A 104 13.02 65.99 6.90
N GLN A 105 12.26 65.37 5.99
CA GLN A 105 12.33 63.92 5.73
C GLN A 105 13.34 63.58 4.63
N GLY A 106 14.04 64.57 4.07
CA GLY A 106 15.04 64.42 3.03
C GLY A 106 14.49 64.33 1.61
N TYR A 107 13.22 64.70 1.38
CA TYR A 107 12.54 64.63 0.08
C TYR A 107 12.24 66.01 -0.49
N ASP A 108 12.42 66.18 -1.80
CA ASP A 108 12.07 67.39 -2.52
C ASP A 108 10.54 67.53 -2.68
N LYS A 109 10.11 68.59 -3.36
CA LYS A 109 8.68 68.83 -3.62
C LYS A 109 8.02 67.76 -4.50
N SER A 110 8.81 67.02 -5.28
CA SER A 110 8.33 65.93 -6.13
C SER A 110 8.26 64.59 -5.39
N GLY A 111 8.65 64.56 -4.11
CA GLY A 111 8.59 63.37 -3.28
C GLY A 111 9.80 62.45 -3.45
N TYR A 112 10.90 62.94 -4.02
CA TYR A 112 12.15 62.19 -4.23
C TYR A 112 13.23 62.67 -3.27
N ASN A 113 13.99 61.72 -2.71
CA ASN A 113 15.08 62.04 -1.82
C ASN A 113 16.27 62.65 -2.60
N ARG A 114 17.32 63.05 -1.89
CA ARG A 114 18.55 63.60 -2.50
C ARG A 114 19.23 62.66 -3.51
N GLN A 115 18.89 61.38 -3.50
CA GLN A 115 19.39 60.38 -4.44
C GLN A 115 18.44 60.14 -5.63
N GLY A 116 17.30 60.84 -5.68
CA GLY A 116 16.33 60.74 -6.77
C GLY A 116 15.32 59.61 -6.62
N TYR A 117 15.14 59.05 -5.41
CA TYR A 117 14.22 57.95 -5.14
C TYR A 117 13.06 58.37 -4.23
N ASN A 118 11.85 57.90 -4.54
CA ASN A 118 10.66 58.15 -3.72
C ASN A 118 10.70 57.33 -2.42
N LYS A 119 9.67 57.48 -1.59
CA LYS A 119 9.56 56.75 -0.30
C LYS A 119 9.55 55.22 -0.45
N ASP A 120 9.10 54.73 -1.59
CA ASP A 120 9.07 53.29 -1.90
C ASP A 120 10.40 52.79 -2.48
N GLY A 121 11.40 53.66 -2.59
CA GLY A 121 12.74 53.31 -3.06
C GLY A 121 12.90 53.30 -4.59
N PHE A 122 11.93 53.84 -5.34
CA PHE A 122 11.95 53.89 -6.81
C PHE A 122 12.23 55.31 -7.34
N ASN A 123 13.04 55.41 -8.38
CA ASN A 123 13.33 56.67 -9.05
C ASN A 123 12.13 57.10 -9.90
N GLN A 124 12.23 58.27 -10.54
CA GLN A 124 11.18 58.81 -11.40
C GLN A 124 10.81 57.94 -12.61
N TYR A 125 11.61 56.93 -12.93
CA TYR A 125 11.34 55.96 -14.01
C TYR A 125 10.74 54.65 -13.49
N GLY A 126 10.46 54.54 -12.19
CA GLY A 126 9.86 53.36 -11.58
C GLY A 126 10.84 52.22 -11.30
N TYR A 127 12.15 52.51 -11.29
CA TYR A 127 13.21 51.55 -10.97
C TYR A 127 13.86 51.87 -9.64
N ASP A 128 14.16 50.85 -8.85
CA ASP A 128 14.81 51.02 -7.57
C ASP A 128 16.31 51.34 -7.73
N LYS A 129 17.00 51.48 -6.60
CA LYS A 129 18.44 51.77 -6.59
C LYS A 129 19.29 50.69 -7.29
N ASP A 130 18.77 49.49 -7.43
CA ASP A 130 19.45 48.35 -8.06
C ASP A 130 19.07 48.25 -9.55
N GLY A 131 18.21 49.15 -10.06
CA GLY A 131 17.82 49.21 -11.47
C GLY A 131 16.63 48.32 -11.84
N PHE A 132 15.86 47.84 -10.86
CA PHE A 132 14.73 46.92 -11.07
C PHE A 132 13.39 47.62 -10.81
N ASN A 133 12.40 47.34 -11.64
CA ASN A 133 11.05 47.84 -11.47
C ASN A 133 10.33 47.11 -10.33
N ALA A 134 9.11 47.54 -9.99
CA ALA A 134 8.33 46.94 -8.91
C ALA A 134 8.01 45.43 -9.10
N ARG A 135 8.15 44.88 -10.32
CA ARG A 135 8.02 43.44 -10.60
C ARG A 135 9.34 42.68 -10.50
N GLY A 136 10.44 43.35 -10.14
CA GLY A 136 11.75 42.75 -9.96
C GLY A 136 12.54 42.56 -11.25
N TYR A 137 12.15 43.22 -12.35
CA TYR A 137 12.86 43.17 -13.64
C TYR A 137 13.57 44.49 -13.95
N ASP A 138 14.77 44.39 -14.51
CA ASP A 138 15.53 45.54 -14.98
C ASP A 138 14.93 46.14 -16.27
N ILE A 139 15.58 47.18 -16.79
CA ILE A 139 15.14 47.85 -18.02
C ILE A 139 15.22 46.96 -19.27
N GLU A 140 16.00 45.87 -19.23
CA GLU A 140 16.15 44.90 -20.32
C GLU A 140 15.21 43.69 -20.16
N GLY A 141 14.42 43.63 -19.09
CA GLY A 141 13.43 42.58 -18.85
C GLY A 141 13.98 41.34 -18.15
N PHE A 142 15.12 41.45 -17.47
CA PHE A 142 15.74 40.37 -16.69
C PHE A 142 15.50 40.58 -15.20
N ASP A 143 15.23 39.48 -14.49
CA ASP A 143 15.03 39.51 -13.05
C ASP A 143 16.34 39.79 -12.31
N ARG A 144 16.28 39.96 -10.98
CA ARG A 144 17.49 40.19 -10.15
C ARG A 144 18.52 39.07 -10.21
N SER A 145 18.14 37.90 -10.72
CA SER A 145 19.03 36.76 -10.93
C SER A 145 19.61 36.75 -12.34
N GLY A 146 19.26 37.72 -13.19
CA GLY A 146 19.77 37.87 -14.55
C GLY A 146 19.01 37.07 -15.60
N PHE A 147 17.80 36.57 -15.31
CA PHE A 147 17.00 35.73 -16.21
C PHE A 147 15.74 36.45 -16.72
N ASN A 148 15.43 36.30 -17.99
CA ASN A 148 14.20 36.83 -18.58
C ASN A 148 12.99 36.00 -18.15
N GLY A 149 11.79 36.44 -18.54
CA GLY A 149 10.54 35.73 -18.21
C GLY A 149 10.42 34.29 -18.75
N ALA A 150 11.31 33.88 -19.66
CA ALA A 150 11.40 32.50 -20.16
C ALA A 150 12.45 31.65 -19.41
N GLY A 151 13.16 32.21 -18.43
CA GLY A 151 14.14 31.50 -17.62
C GLY A 151 15.55 31.44 -18.19
N PHE A 152 15.87 32.24 -19.22
CA PHE A 152 17.20 32.32 -19.83
C PHE A 152 17.91 33.62 -19.47
N ASP A 153 19.22 33.53 -19.25
CA ASP A 153 20.07 34.68 -19.01
C ASP A 153 20.31 35.49 -20.29
N ARG A 154 21.06 36.58 -20.16
CA ARG A 154 21.34 37.50 -21.27
C ARG A 154 22.14 36.86 -22.41
N ASP A 155 22.82 35.74 -22.14
CA ASP A 155 23.60 34.99 -23.12
C ASP A 155 22.82 33.80 -23.72
N GLY A 156 21.56 33.60 -23.30
CA GLY A 156 20.68 32.57 -23.81
C GLY A 156 20.80 31.22 -23.11
N PHE A 157 21.38 31.18 -21.91
CA PHE A 157 21.55 29.96 -21.11
C PHE A 157 20.54 29.94 -19.96
N ASP A 158 20.00 28.77 -19.67
CA ASP A 158 19.05 28.59 -18.59
C ASP A 158 19.73 28.67 -17.21
N ARG A 159 18.95 28.53 -16.13
CA ARG A 159 19.47 28.57 -14.75
C ARG A 159 20.46 27.45 -14.42
N ASN A 160 20.55 26.41 -15.26
CA ASN A 160 21.52 25.33 -15.12
C ASN A 160 22.76 25.54 -16.00
N GLY A 161 22.81 26.64 -16.77
CA GLY A 161 23.96 27.03 -17.58
C GLY A 161 23.97 26.42 -18.98
N TYR A 162 22.83 25.95 -19.50
CA TYR A 162 22.71 25.31 -20.82
C TYR A 162 21.89 26.16 -21.79
N ASP A 163 22.35 26.21 -23.04
CA ASP A 163 21.63 26.86 -24.11
C ASP A 163 20.37 26.07 -24.47
N LYS A 164 19.52 26.65 -25.31
CA LYS A 164 18.29 26.01 -25.79
C LYS A 164 18.51 24.64 -26.46
N ASP A 165 19.74 24.33 -26.90
CA ASP A 165 20.11 23.10 -27.58
C ASP A 165 20.75 22.09 -26.60
N GLY A 166 20.85 22.43 -25.31
CA GLY A 166 21.29 21.55 -24.23
C GLY A 166 22.79 21.56 -23.96
N TYR A 167 23.53 22.54 -24.50
CA TYR A 167 24.99 22.66 -24.33
C TYR A 167 25.36 23.81 -23.40
N ASN A 168 26.36 23.59 -22.55
CA ASN A 168 26.88 24.61 -21.67
C ASN A 168 27.69 25.66 -22.45
N ARG A 169 28.12 26.70 -21.75
CA ARG A 169 28.88 27.82 -22.35
C ARG A 169 30.23 27.41 -22.97
N ASP A 170 30.76 26.26 -22.59
CA ASP A 170 31.99 25.69 -23.14
C ASP A 170 31.74 24.73 -24.32
N GLY A 171 30.46 24.55 -24.72
CA GLY A 171 30.06 23.75 -25.86
C GLY A 171 29.84 22.27 -25.57
N PHE A 172 29.74 21.89 -24.28
CA PHE A 172 29.56 20.51 -23.83
C PHE A 172 28.14 20.26 -23.32
N ASP A 173 27.57 19.10 -23.63
CA ASP A 173 26.26 18.69 -23.15
C ASP A 173 26.30 18.30 -21.65
N HIS A 174 25.14 17.87 -21.11
CA HIS A 174 25.04 17.43 -19.71
C HIS A 174 25.92 16.21 -19.37
N ASN A 175 26.45 15.50 -20.36
CA ASN A 175 27.36 14.37 -20.18
C ASN A 175 28.84 14.78 -20.32
N GLY A 176 29.13 16.06 -20.55
CA GLY A 176 30.49 16.59 -20.69
C GLY A 176 31.10 16.37 -22.07
N MET A 177 30.26 16.17 -23.10
CA MET A 177 30.68 15.89 -24.48
C MET A 177 30.41 17.07 -25.41
N ASP A 178 31.38 17.41 -26.26
CA ASP A 178 31.23 18.47 -27.23
C ASP A 178 30.24 18.06 -28.33
N ARG A 179 29.92 19.00 -29.22
CA ARG A 179 28.98 18.77 -30.33
C ARG A 179 29.44 17.69 -31.33
N GLU A 180 30.69 17.24 -31.25
CA GLU A 180 31.26 16.16 -32.06
C GLU A 180 31.37 14.83 -31.28
N GLY A 181 30.97 14.81 -29.99
CA GLY A 181 30.94 13.62 -29.15
C GLY A 181 32.23 13.35 -28.36
N TYR A 182 33.12 14.35 -28.22
CA TYR A 182 34.39 14.23 -27.50
C TYR A 182 34.37 14.99 -26.18
N GLY A 183 34.96 14.40 -25.14
CA GLY A 183 35.15 15.02 -23.84
C GLY A 183 36.20 16.12 -23.86
N ALA A 184 36.24 16.93 -22.81
CA ALA A 184 37.17 18.06 -22.69
C ALA A 184 38.66 17.65 -22.66
N ASP A 185 38.96 16.38 -22.40
CA ASP A 185 40.29 15.76 -22.48
C ASP A 185 40.68 15.31 -23.90
N GLY A 186 39.79 15.47 -24.88
CA GLY A 186 40.02 15.17 -26.29
C GLY A 186 39.70 13.74 -26.70
N PHE A 187 39.11 12.94 -25.80
CA PHE A 187 38.72 11.56 -26.04
C PHE A 187 37.21 11.40 -26.06
N ASP A 188 36.68 10.51 -26.89
CA ASP A 188 35.27 10.19 -26.90
C ASP A 188 34.86 9.33 -25.69
N LEU A 189 33.57 8.98 -25.59
CA LEU A 189 33.04 8.22 -24.44
C LEU A 189 33.69 6.82 -24.31
N TYR A 190 34.38 6.38 -25.36
CA TYR A 190 35.06 5.09 -25.44
C TYR A 190 36.57 5.19 -25.19
N GLY A 191 37.08 6.40 -24.93
CA GLY A 191 38.49 6.64 -24.57
C GLY A 191 39.44 6.77 -25.76
N PHE A 192 38.93 7.11 -26.95
CA PHE A 192 39.73 7.30 -28.17
C PHE A 192 39.81 8.76 -28.59
N ASP A 193 41.00 9.18 -29.01
CA ASP A 193 41.21 10.53 -29.54
C ASP A 193 40.59 10.68 -30.92
N ARG A 194 40.67 11.89 -31.47
CA ARG A 194 40.12 12.22 -32.80
C ARG A 194 40.80 11.47 -33.94
N ASP A 195 41.97 10.86 -33.70
CA ASP A 195 42.68 10.00 -34.65
C ASP A 195 42.40 8.50 -34.40
N GLY A 196 41.52 8.18 -33.45
CA GLY A 196 41.02 6.84 -33.16
C GLY A 196 41.95 5.98 -32.29
N ASN A 197 42.86 6.59 -31.52
CA ASN A 197 43.78 5.88 -30.63
C ASN A 197 43.52 6.17 -29.16
N ASP A 198 43.74 5.16 -28.31
CA ASP A 198 43.64 5.31 -26.87
C ASP A 198 44.88 6.04 -26.31
N GLN A 199 44.80 6.39 -25.02
CA GLN A 199 45.88 7.04 -24.28
C GLN A 199 47.23 6.28 -24.26
N ASN A 200 47.27 5.02 -24.68
CA ASN A 200 48.48 4.19 -24.76
C ASN A 200 48.97 3.98 -26.20
N GLY A 201 48.35 4.61 -27.19
CA GLY A 201 48.74 4.53 -28.60
C GLY A 201 48.25 3.29 -29.35
N PHE A 202 47.20 2.63 -28.86
CA PHE A 202 46.50 1.55 -29.56
C PHE A 202 45.22 2.08 -30.21
N SER A 203 44.99 1.73 -31.48
CA SER A 203 43.75 2.10 -32.16
C SER A 203 42.52 1.47 -31.49
N PHE A 204 41.33 1.97 -31.79
CA PHE A 204 40.05 1.38 -31.35
C PHE A 204 39.94 -0.15 -31.58
N THR A 205 40.62 -0.65 -32.60
CA THR A 205 40.72 -2.09 -32.90
C THR A 205 41.77 -2.85 -32.05
N GLY A 206 42.42 -2.19 -31.09
CA GLY A 206 43.37 -2.77 -30.15
C GLY A 206 44.80 -2.95 -30.67
N TRP A 207 45.19 -2.27 -31.76
CA TRP A 207 46.48 -2.46 -32.44
C TRP A 207 47.38 -1.23 -32.33
N ASN A 208 48.67 -1.44 -32.11
CA ASN A 208 49.66 -0.36 -32.18
C ASN A 208 50.22 -0.18 -33.60
N SER A 209 51.05 0.85 -33.79
CA SER A 209 51.68 1.18 -35.07
C SER A 209 52.57 0.07 -35.67
N ASP A 210 53.01 -0.90 -34.85
CA ASP A 210 53.78 -2.07 -35.30
C ASP A 210 52.90 -3.25 -35.71
N GLY A 211 51.57 -3.06 -35.74
CA GLY A 211 50.61 -4.08 -36.14
C GLY A 211 50.46 -5.21 -35.14
N LYS A 212 50.73 -4.95 -33.85
CA LYS A 212 50.52 -5.88 -32.74
C LYS A 212 49.42 -5.42 -31.81
N ASN A 213 48.66 -6.37 -31.28
CA ASN A 213 47.66 -6.08 -30.26
C ASN A 213 48.29 -5.98 -28.87
N ILE A 214 47.51 -5.58 -27.88
CA ILE A 214 47.98 -5.39 -26.48
C ILE A 214 48.58 -6.66 -25.85
N LEU A 215 48.33 -7.84 -26.43
CA LEU A 215 48.85 -9.15 -25.99
C LEU A 215 50.08 -9.62 -26.78
N GLY A 216 50.54 -8.85 -27.78
CA GLY A 216 51.76 -9.15 -28.56
C GLY A 216 51.57 -10.03 -29.81
N PHE A 217 50.32 -10.28 -30.23
CA PHE A 217 49.98 -11.03 -31.45
C PHE A 217 49.85 -10.10 -32.65
N TYR A 218 50.10 -10.60 -33.87
CA TYR A 218 49.93 -9.86 -35.13
C TYR A 218 48.51 -9.98 -35.68
N ARG A 219 48.16 -9.12 -36.65
CA ARG A 219 46.81 -9.06 -37.26
C ARG A 219 46.33 -10.36 -37.92
N ASP A 220 47.25 -11.30 -38.16
CA ASP A 220 46.92 -12.63 -38.66
C ASP A 220 46.50 -13.61 -37.54
N GLY A 221 46.45 -13.15 -36.28
CA GLY A 221 46.03 -13.94 -35.12
C GLY A 221 47.15 -14.75 -34.46
N PHE A 222 48.40 -14.61 -34.94
CA PHE A 222 49.55 -15.39 -34.45
C PHE A 222 50.59 -14.51 -33.77
N ASN A 223 51.30 -15.06 -32.78
CA ASN A 223 52.46 -14.40 -32.18
C ASN A 223 53.70 -14.55 -33.08
N SER A 224 54.84 -13.97 -32.67
CA SER A 224 56.11 -14.07 -33.41
C SER A 224 56.66 -15.49 -33.57
N GLU A 225 56.08 -16.47 -32.88
CA GLU A 225 56.45 -17.89 -32.98
C GLU A 225 55.47 -18.69 -33.85
N GLY A 226 54.45 -18.05 -34.44
CA GLY A 226 53.50 -18.67 -35.37
C GLY A 226 52.38 -19.46 -34.70
N LEU A 227 52.09 -19.18 -33.42
CA LEU A 227 51.02 -19.81 -32.64
C LEU A 227 49.86 -18.84 -32.40
N SER A 228 48.63 -19.34 -32.52
CA SER A 228 47.44 -18.56 -32.21
C SER A 228 47.28 -18.35 -30.71
N ILE A 229 46.36 -17.48 -30.29
CA ILE A 229 46.09 -17.21 -28.87
C ILE A 229 45.65 -18.47 -28.10
N GLU A 230 45.04 -19.44 -28.79
CA GLU A 230 44.63 -20.75 -28.24
C GLU A 230 45.72 -21.84 -28.39
N GLY A 231 46.87 -21.51 -29.00
CA GLY A 231 48.01 -22.41 -29.13
C GLY A 231 47.99 -23.31 -30.38
N TYR A 232 47.13 -23.05 -31.36
CA TYR A 232 47.09 -23.82 -32.61
C TYR A 232 48.14 -23.34 -33.60
N SER A 233 48.71 -24.29 -34.35
CA SER A 233 49.65 -24.01 -35.43
C SER A 233 48.92 -23.48 -36.67
N ARG A 234 49.59 -22.57 -37.37
CA ARG A 234 49.13 -21.94 -38.62
C ARG A 234 48.70 -22.92 -39.71
N GLU A 235 49.20 -24.16 -39.65
CA GLU A 235 48.91 -25.25 -40.61
C GLU A 235 47.50 -25.85 -40.47
N LEU A 236 46.79 -25.57 -39.37
CA LEU A 236 45.42 -26.03 -39.12
C LEU A 236 44.36 -25.05 -39.64
N PHE A 237 44.79 -24.03 -40.38
CA PHE A 237 43.94 -23.03 -41.01
C PHE A 237 44.12 -23.14 -42.52
N ASP A 238 43.01 -23.06 -43.26
CA ASP A 238 43.06 -23.07 -44.72
C ASP A 238 43.67 -21.78 -45.27
N ALA A 239 43.80 -21.72 -46.61
CA ALA A 239 44.40 -20.56 -47.29
C ALA A 239 43.63 -19.26 -47.06
N ASP A 240 42.36 -19.33 -46.65
CA ASP A 240 41.50 -18.19 -46.37
C ASP A 240 41.48 -17.85 -44.86
N GLY A 241 42.26 -18.54 -44.03
CA GLY A 241 42.41 -18.25 -42.60
C GLY A 241 41.33 -18.87 -41.71
N TYR A 242 40.54 -19.82 -42.22
CA TYR A 242 39.50 -20.53 -41.49
C TYR A 242 40.01 -21.88 -41.00
N HIS A 243 39.71 -22.21 -39.75
CA HIS A 243 40.12 -23.48 -39.17
C HIS A 243 39.40 -24.61 -39.91
N ILE A 244 40.18 -25.52 -40.50
CA ILE A 244 39.69 -26.54 -41.46
C ILE A 244 38.61 -27.48 -40.91
N TYR A 245 38.49 -27.60 -39.59
CA TYR A 245 37.51 -28.47 -38.93
C TYR A 245 36.29 -27.74 -38.38
N THR A 246 36.46 -26.53 -37.87
CA THR A 246 35.36 -25.78 -37.24
C THR A 246 34.68 -24.84 -38.22
N GLY A 247 35.35 -24.46 -39.31
CA GLY A 247 34.83 -23.54 -40.30
C GLY A 247 34.82 -22.08 -39.84
N PHE A 248 35.40 -21.79 -38.67
CA PHE A 248 35.55 -20.45 -38.10
C PHE A 248 37.00 -20.00 -38.21
N ASN A 249 37.22 -18.72 -38.51
CA ASN A 249 38.55 -18.10 -38.48
C ASN A 249 39.02 -17.90 -37.04
N LEU A 250 40.24 -17.39 -36.87
CA LEU A 250 40.84 -17.12 -35.56
C LEU A 250 40.08 -16.08 -34.72
N GLU A 251 39.19 -15.32 -35.35
CA GLU A 251 38.34 -14.33 -34.70
C GLU A 251 36.99 -14.93 -34.28
N GLY A 252 36.77 -16.22 -34.54
CA GLY A 252 35.56 -16.95 -34.15
C GLY A 252 34.37 -16.71 -35.07
N PHE A 253 34.59 -16.19 -36.29
CA PHE A 253 33.58 -15.94 -37.32
C PHE A 253 33.66 -16.97 -38.44
N ASP A 254 32.52 -17.37 -38.99
CA ASP A 254 32.41 -18.28 -40.11
C ASP A 254 32.68 -17.57 -41.45
N ARG A 255 32.59 -18.31 -42.56
CA ARG A 255 32.87 -17.77 -43.90
C ARG A 255 31.87 -16.70 -44.35
N ASP A 256 30.70 -16.63 -43.73
CA ASP A 256 29.72 -15.57 -43.99
C ASP A 256 29.99 -14.34 -43.10
N GLY A 257 31.01 -14.39 -42.24
CA GLY A 257 31.40 -13.32 -41.35
C GLY A 257 30.66 -13.30 -40.02
N TYR A 258 29.98 -14.40 -39.63
CA TYR A 258 29.19 -14.48 -38.40
C TYR A 258 29.79 -15.46 -37.39
N ASN A 259 29.82 -15.08 -36.12
CA ASN A 259 30.31 -15.93 -35.05
C ASN A 259 29.34 -17.08 -34.75
N VAL A 260 29.72 -17.94 -33.79
CA VAL A 260 28.90 -19.09 -33.38
C VAL A 260 27.47 -18.73 -32.94
N ASN A 261 27.23 -17.47 -32.54
CA ASN A 261 25.93 -16.95 -32.15
C ASN A 261 25.16 -16.30 -33.32
N GLY A 262 25.68 -16.35 -34.55
CA GLY A 262 25.05 -15.79 -35.75
C GLY A 262 25.16 -14.27 -35.86
N LEU A 263 26.18 -13.66 -35.25
CA LEU A 263 26.43 -12.22 -35.23
C LEU A 263 27.74 -11.88 -35.94
N ASP A 264 27.77 -10.83 -36.75
CA ASP A 264 28.98 -10.39 -37.44
C ASP A 264 29.93 -9.61 -36.52
N SER A 265 31.08 -9.18 -37.06
CA SER A 265 32.12 -8.47 -36.31
C SER A 265 31.63 -7.15 -35.70
N ASP A 266 30.59 -6.57 -36.29
CA ASP A 266 29.98 -5.33 -35.84
C ASP A 266 28.75 -5.59 -34.95
N GLY A 267 28.49 -6.85 -34.59
CA GLY A 267 27.40 -7.26 -33.72
C GLY A 267 26.05 -7.40 -34.41
N TYR A 268 25.97 -7.35 -35.74
CA TYR A 268 24.72 -7.49 -36.48
C TYR A 268 24.39 -8.96 -36.74
N ASN A 269 23.14 -9.33 -36.53
CA ASN A 269 22.66 -10.64 -36.91
C ASN A 269 22.58 -10.76 -38.44
N ARG A 270 22.31 -11.97 -38.94
CA ARG A 270 22.20 -12.23 -40.38
C ARG A 270 21.11 -11.45 -41.11
N GLU A 271 20.18 -10.83 -40.38
CA GLU A 271 19.14 -9.95 -40.94
C GLU A 271 19.58 -8.47 -40.97
N GLY A 272 20.81 -8.18 -40.53
CA GLY A 272 21.40 -6.86 -40.54
C GLY A 272 20.96 -5.97 -39.38
N TYR A 273 20.62 -6.56 -38.22
CA TYR A 273 20.28 -5.82 -36.99
C TYR A 273 21.25 -6.12 -35.84
N HIS A 274 21.79 -5.07 -35.22
CA HIS A 274 22.77 -5.16 -34.15
C HIS A 274 22.16 -5.79 -32.89
N PHE A 275 22.83 -6.78 -32.31
CA PHE A 275 22.28 -7.57 -31.22
C PHE A 275 21.99 -6.77 -29.94
N ILE A 276 22.78 -5.72 -29.68
CA ILE A 276 22.56 -4.81 -28.55
C ILE A 276 21.50 -3.74 -28.85
N THR A 277 21.63 -3.01 -29.96
CA THR A 277 20.77 -1.85 -30.21
C THR A 277 19.45 -2.23 -30.90
N GLY A 278 19.38 -3.39 -31.53
CA GLY A 278 18.25 -3.80 -32.37
C GLY A 278 18.12 -3.00 -33.66
N LEU A 279 19.08 -2.12 -33.97
CA LEU A 279 19.08 -1.23 -35.13
C LEU A 279 19.90 -1.84 -36.27
N ASN A 280 19.50 -1.54 -37.51
CA ASN A 280 20.28 -1.83 -38.70
C ASN A 280 21.37 -0.78 -38.94
N HIS A 281 22.21 -0.99 -39.94
CA HIS A 281 23.30 -0.06 -40.27
C HIS A 281 22.83 1.35 -40.66
N ALA A 282 21.56 1.53 -41.04
CA ALA A 282 20.98 2.86 -41.28
C ALA A 282 20.49 3.52 -39.99
N GLY A 283 20.68 2.86 -38.83
CA GLY A 283 20.31 3.34 -37.52
C GLY A 283 18.84 3.13 -37.17
N TYR A 284 18.12 2.27 -37.91
CA TYR A 284 16.69 2.00 -37.71
C TYR A 284 16.45 0.59 -37.19
N ASP A 285 15.55 0.43 -36.24
CA ASP A 285 15.10 -0.88 -35.78
C ASP A 285 14.33 -1.63 -36.88
N CYS A 286 13.94 -2.87 -36.58
CA CYS A 286 13.16 -3.71 -37.48
C CYS A 286 11.79 -3.11 -37.88
N ASP A 287 11.31 -2.11 -37.14
CA ASP A 287 10.06 -1.41 -37.41
C ASP A 287 10.29 -0.10 -38.19
N GLY A 288 11.54 0.25 -38.50
CA GLY A 288 11.89 1.43 -39.29
C GLY A 288 12.05 2.72 -38.48
N TYR A 289 12.31 2.65 -37.18
CA TYR A 289 12.50 3.82 -36.30
C TYR A 289 13.94 3.93 -35.80
N ASN A 290 14.47 5.15 -35.79
CA ASN A 290 15.84 5.40 -35.37
C ASN A 290 16.01 5.33 -33.85
N PHE A 291 17.25 5.46 -33.37
CA PHE A 291 17.56 5.48 -31.93
C PHE A 291 16.72 6.48 -31.10
N TYR A 292 16.29 7.59 -31.70
CA TYR A 292 15.44 8.59 -31.06
C TYR A 292 13.94 8.25 -31.12
N GLY A 293 13.60 7.08 -31.69
CA GLY A 293 12.24 6.57 -31.82
C GLY A 293 11.46 7.15 -33.01
N PHE A 294 12.14 7.77 -33.99
CA PHE A 294 11.51 8.43 -35.15
C PHE A 294 11.80 7.71 -36.47
N ASP A 295 10.81 7.62 -37.34
CA ASP A 295 10.93 7.10 -38.69
C ASP A 295 11.72 8.07 -39.59
N GLN A 296 11.92 7.67 -40.85
CA GLN A 296 12.63 8.50 -41.84
C GLN A 296 11.95 9.83 -42.15
N ASN A 297 10.66 9.96 -41.84
CA ASN A 297 9.88 11.18 -42.03
C ASN A 297 9.87 12.07 -40.77
N GLY A 298 10.56 11.65 -39.71
CA GLY A 298 10.67 12.39 -38.46
C GLY A 298 9.47 12.24 -37.55
N TYR A 299 8.66 11.18 -37.70
CA TYR A 299 7.53 10.85 -36.83
C TYR A 299 7.87 9.69 -35.91
N ASN A 300 7.52 9.82 -34.65
CA ASN A 300 7.76 8.75 -33.69
C ASN A 300 6.85 7.54 -33.98
N ARG A 301 7.04 6.44 -33.25
CA ARG A 301 6.19 5.23 -33.36
C ARG A 301 4.68 5.48 -33.18
N ASN A 302 4.29 6.63 -32.65
CA ASN A 302 2.90 7.03 -32.48
C ASN A 302 2.42 7.99 -33.60
N GLY A 303 3.24 8.26 -34.61
CA GLY A 303 2.90 9.11 -35.75
C GLY A 303 3.03 10.61 -35.48
N TYR A 304 3.81 11.05 -34.49
CA TYR A 304 3.99 12.47 -34.15
C TYR A 304 5.42 12.95 -34.38
N ASN A 305 5.56 14.13 -34.97
CA ASN A 305 6.85 14.77 -35.19
C ASN A 305 7.47 15.31 -33.89
N ARG A 306 8.66 15.89 -33.99
CA ARG A 306 9.38 16.46 -32.84
C ARG A 306 8.66 17.62 -32.13
N ASP A 307 7.77 18.31 -32.83
CA ASP A 307 6.91 19.36 -32.24
C ASP A 307 5.67 18.75 -31.55
N GLY A 308 5.49 17.43 -31.59
CA GLY A 308 4.36 16.72 -31.01
C GLY A 308 3.12 16.65 -31.89
N TYR A 309 3.24 16.95 -33.19
CA TYR A 309 2.12 16.99 -34.15
C TYR A 309 2.16 15.84 -35.15
N ASP A 310 1.00 15.28 -35.47
CA ASP A 310 0.83 14.28 -36.49
C ASP A 310 1.06 14.86 -37.90
N GLU A 311 1.03 14.00 -38.92
CA GLU A 311 1.19 14.40 -40.33
C GLU A 311 0.15 15.42 -40.81
N ASN A 312 -0.96 15.56 -40.10
CA ASN A 312 -2.04 16.49 -40.39
C ASN A 312 -1.92 17.80 -39.56
N GLY A 313 -0.87 17.93 -38.74
CA GLY A 313 -0.62 19.11 -37.93
C GLY A 313 -1.41 19.18 -36.63
N PHE A 314 -1.87 18.04 -36.10
CA PHE A 314 -2.61 17.94 -34.82
C PHE A 314 -1.75 17.30 -33.73
N ASP A 315 -1.76 17.89 -32.53
CA ASP A 315 -1.02 17.39 -31.39
C ASP A 315 -1.54 16.02 -30.93
N VAL A 316 -0.88 15.39 -29.96
CA VAL A 316 -1.31 14.11 -29.36
C VAL A 316 -2.73 14.15 -28.76
N PHE A 317 -3.28 15.35 -28.54
CA PHE A 317 -4.63 15.56 -28.05
C PHE A 317 -5.64 15.86 -29.17
N GLY A 318 -5.21 15.84 -30.43
CA GLY A 318 -6.03 16.07 -31.60
C GLY A 318 -6.27 17.55 -31.94
N TYR A 319 -5.45 18.48 -31.43
CA TYR A 319 -5.59 19.92 -31.64
C TYR A 319 -4.47 20.49 -32.50
N ASP A 320 -4.82 21.39 -33.42
CA ASP A 320 -3.86 22.08 -34.26
C ASP A 320 -2.99 23.08 -33.47
N LYS A 321 -2.04 23.72 -34.15
CA LYS A 321 -1.19 24.77 -33.54
C LYS A 321 -1.98 25.98 -33.01
N ALA A 322 -3.22 26.19 -33.44
CA ALA A 322 -4.11 27.22 -32.92
C ALA A 322 -4.94 26.74 -31.72
N GLY A 323 -4.84 25.47 -31.35
CA GLY A 323 -5.54 24.86 -30.22
C GLY A 323 -6.95 24.36 -30.54
N PHE A 324 -7.26 24.11 -31.82
CA PHE A 324 -8.56 23.64 -32.30
C PHE A 324 -8.50 22.22 -32.87
N ASP A 325 -9.49 21.41 -32.56
CA ASP A 325 -9.59 20.05 -33.05
C ASP A 325 -9.91 20.00 -34.56
N ARG A 326 -9.93 18.80 -35.12
CA ARG A 326 -10.28 18.58 -36.54
C ARG A 326 -11.70 19.05 -36.92
N ALA A 327 -12.56 19.28 -35.94
CA ALA A 327 -13.91 19.84 -36.14
C ALA A 327 -13.94 21.37 -35.96
N GLY A 328 -12.81 22.01 -35.65
CA GLY A 328 -12.66 23.44 -35.49
C GLY A 328 -13.05 23.94 -34.10
N TYR A 329 -13.01 23.10 -33.06
CA TYR A 329 -13.36 23.46 -31.68
C TYR A 329 -12.13 23.43 -30.76
N ASN A 330 -12.01 24.42 -29.89
CA ASN A 330 -10.92 24.48 -28.93
C ASN A 330 -11.11 23.46 -27.80
N ARG A 331 -10.11 23.35 -26.90
CA ARG A 331 -10.16 22.44 -25.74
C ARG A 331 -11.33 22.66 -24.78
N ASP A 332 -11.96 23.83 -24.84
CA ASP A 332 -13.15 24.16 -24.07
C ASP A 332 -14.45 23.86 -24.85
N GLY A 333 -14.33 23.29 -26.05
CA GLY A 333 -15.45 22.86 -26.90
C GLY A 333 -16.09 23.98 -27.70
N TYR A 334 -15.41 25.12 -27.91
CA TYR A 334 -15.91 26.29 -28.64
C TYR A 334 -15.23 26.46 -29.99
N ASP A 335 -16.00 26.76 -31.02
CA ASP A 335 -15.52 27.08 -32.36
C ASP A 335 -14.71 28.38 -32.37
N HIS A 336 -14.11 28.72 -33.51
CA HIS A 336 -13.38 29.98 -33.69
C HIS A 336 -14.20 31.24 -33.41
N ASP A 337 -15.54 31.15 -33.45
CA ASP A 337 -16.45 32.24 -33.13
C ASP A 337 -16.84 32.27 -31.63
N GLY A 338 -16.29 31.35 -30.83
CA GLY A 338 -16.57 31.23 -29.41
C GLY A 338 -17.88 30.53 -29.08
N TYR A 339 -18.43 29.68 -29.97
CA TYR A 339 -19.68 28.94 -29.78
C TYR A 339 -19.44 27.42 -29.75
N ASN A 340 -20.09 26.72 -28.82
CA ASN A 340 -19.97 25.27 -28.74
C ASN A 340 -20.66 24.55 -29.91
N PHE A 341 -20.54 23.22 -29.98
CA PHE A 341 -21.13 22.44 -31.08
C PHE A 341 -22.67 22.56 -31.18
N GLU A 342 -23.33 23.00 -30.10
CA GLU A 342 -24.78 23.29 -30.07
C GLU A 342 -25.11 24.75 -30.43
N GLY A 343 -24.09 25.57 -30.68
CA GLY A 343 -24.17 26.96 -31.09
C GLY A 343 -24.29 27.97 -29.94
N TYR A 344 -23.75 27.71 -28.74
CA TYR A 344 -23.82 28.64 -27.59
C TYR A 344 -22.46 29.13 -27.14
N ASN A 345 -22.33 30.40 -26.79
CA ASN A 345 -21.08 30.96 -26.27
C ASN A 345 -20.86 30.65 -24.78
N ALA A 346 -19.71 31.10 -24.24
CA ALA A 346 -19.33 30.91 -22.84
C ALA A 346 -20.36 31.49 -21.85
N GLU A 347 -21.11 32.50 -22.25
CA GLU A 347 -22.19 33.13 -21.50
C GLU A 347 -23.56 32.45 -21.69
N GLY A 348 -23.62 31.35 -22.46
CA GLY A 348 -24.84 30.60 -22.72
C GLY A 348 -25.76 31.23 -23.78
N GLU A 349 -25.28 32.22 -24.52
CA GLU A 349 -26.04 32.86 -25.59
C GLU A 349 -25.90 32.12 -26.92
N LEU A 350 -27.04 31.89 -27.58
CA LEU A 350 -27.09 31.19 -28.87
C LEU A 350 -26.50 32.04 -30.01
N LYS A 351 -25.82 31.39 -30.97
CA LYS A 351 -25.22 31.98 -32.17
C LYS A 351 -26.27 32.82 -32.90
N PRO A 352 -26.00 34.08 -33.27
CA PRO A 352 -27.00 35.01 -33.82
C PRO A 352 -27.77 34.48 -35.03
N SER A 353 -27.16 33.61 -35.83
CA SER A 353 -27.78 32.90 -36.95
C SER A 353 -28.92 31.95 -36.54
N LEU A 354 -28.90 31.43 -35.31
CA LEU A 354 -29.88 30.50 -34.73
C LEU A 354 -30.93 31.22 -33.86
N ARG A 355 -30.75 32.51 -33.53
CA ARG A 355 -31.67 33.30 -32.68
C ARG A 355 -33.04 33.62 -33.31
N LYS A 356 -33.27 33.34 -34.60
CA LYS A 356 -34.48 33.78 -35.31
C LYS A 356 -35.78 33.04 -34.95
N ASN A 357 -35.77 32.03 -34.08
CA ASN A 357 -36.95 31.28 -33.65
C ASN A 357 -37.03 31.12 -32.12
N MET A 358 -37.10 32.22 -31.35
CA MET A 358 -37.35 32.13 -29.89
C MET A 358 -38.39 33.13 -29.42
N GLN A 359 -39.65 32.69 -29.46
CA GLN A 359 -40.69 33.12 -28.53
C GLN A 359 -41.51 31.88 -28.12
N LEU A 360 -41.78 31.76 -26.81
CA LEU A 360 -42.86 31.02 -26.13
C LEU A 360 -42.57 29.69 -25.39
N THR A 361 -43.17 29.63 -24.21
CA THR A 361 -43.25 28.69 -23.09
C THR A 361 -43.81 27.30 -23.43
N SER A 362 -42.96 26.29 -23.61
CA SER A 362 -43.41 24.90 -23.82
C SER A 362 -42.44 23.90 -23.20
N ASP A 363 -42.91 22.69 -22.84
CA ASP A 363 -42.12 21.58 -22.28
C ASP A 363 -40.84 21.29 -23.09
N ALA A 364 -40.86 21.50 -24.41
CA ALA A 364 -39.70 21.37 -25.29
C ALA A 364 -38.51 22.31 -24.93
N GLN A 365 -38.77 23.47 -24.31
CA GLN A 365 -37.71 24.36 -23.84
C GLN A 365 -37.09 23.86 -22.53
N GLN A 366 -37.89 23.29 -21.63
CA GLN A 366 -37.41 22.67 -20.39
C GLN A 366 -36.53 21.45 -20.71
N GLU A 367 -36.97 20.58 -21.63
CA GLU A 367 -36.15 19.47 -22.12
C GLU A 367 -34.82 19.94 -22.74
N LYS A 368 -34.84 21.07 -23.45
CA LYS A 368 -33.63 21.64 -24.04
C LYS A 368 -32.66 22.16 -22.98
N LEU A 369 -33.15 22.83 -21.95
CA LEU A 369 -32.32 23.30 -20.83
C LEU A 369 -31.69 22.13 -20.05
N GLU A 370 -32.45 21.07 -19.78
CA GLU A 370 -31.92 19.88 -19.10
C GLU A 370 -30.86 19.16 -19.94
N ARG A 371 -31.06 19.04 -21.27
CA ARG A 371 -30.03 18.51 -22.18
C ARG A 371 -28.76 19.36 -22.15
N GLN A 372 -28.90 20.68 -22.18
CA GLN A 372 -27.76 21.60 -22.12
C GLN A 372 -26.99 21.48 -20.80
N TYR A 373 -27.72 21.36 -19.68
CA TYR A 373 -27.11 21.17 -18.38
C TYR A 373 -26.34 19.84 -18.33
N LEU A 374 -26.92 18.75 -18.84
CA LEU A 374 -26.25 17.44 -18.91
C LEU A 374 -24.92 17.52 -19.66
N THR A 375 -24.90 18.14 -20.85
CA THR A 375 -23.69 18.32 -21.66
C THR A 375 -22.60 19.08 -20.86
N LYS A 376 -22.97 20.21 -20.25
CA LYS A 376 -22.04 21.00 -19.42
C LYS A 376 -21.53 20.21 -18.21
N CYS A 377 -22.43 19.47 -17.56
CA CYS A 377 -22.12 18.64 -16.41
C CYS A 377 -21.15 17.50 -16.76
N GLN A 378 -21.30 16.85 -17.91
CA GLN A 378 -20.39 15.79 -18.36
C GLN A 378 -18.97 16.32 -18.62
N ILE A 379 -18.85 17.53 -19.17
CA ILE A 379 -17.57 18.23 -19.31
C ILE A 379 -16.96 18.50 -17.93
N ALA A 380 -17.76 19.01 -16.99
CA ALA A 380 -17.31 19.25 -15.63
C ALA A 380 -16.87 17.97 -14.89
N VAL A 381 -17.56 16.84 -15.10
CA VAL A 381 -17.16 15.52 -14.57
C VAL A 381 -15.78 15.13 -15.11
N ARG A 382 -15.55 15.22 -16.42
CA ARG A 382 -14.23 14.91 -17.02
C ARG A 382 -13.12 15.77 -16.44
N ARG A 383 -13.37 17.07 -16.26
CA ARG A 383 -12.37 18.04 -15.83
C ARG A 383 -12.10 18.04 -14.33
N ILE A 384 -13.16 18.18 -13.53
CA ILE A 384 -13.07 18.38 -12.08
C ILE A 384 -12.94 17.03 -11.38
N TYR A 385 -13.93 16.15 -11.58
CA TYR A 385 -13.94 14.83 -10.94
C TYR A 385 -12.84 13.92 -11.52
N GLY A 386 -12.59 13.99 -12.83
CA GLY A 386 -11.49 13.26 -13.45
C GLY A 386 -10.12 13.57 -12.83
N LYS A 387 -9.83 14.85 -12.59
CA LYS A 387 -8.59 15.26 -11.91
C LYS A 387 -8.53 14.78 -10.44
N GLN A 388 -9.66 14.77 -9.74
CA GLN A 388 -9.73 14.22 -8.39
C GLN A 388 -9.41 12.72 -8.37
N VAL A 389 -10.04 11.96 -9.27
CA VAL A 389 -9.84 10.50 -9.41
C VAL A 389 -8.41 10.17 -9.84
N GLU A 390 -7.84 10.96 -10.75
CA GLU A 390 -6.44 10.85 -11.13
C GLU A 390 -5.52 11.02 -9.92
N ASN A 391 -5.71 12.06 -9.12
CA ASN A 391 -4.92 12.26 -7.90
C ASN A 391 -5.09 11.14 -6.87
N GLU A 392 -6.27 10.52 -6.79
CA GLU A 392 -6.54 9.38 -5.91
C GLU A 392 -5.80 8.13 -6.39
N ILE A 393 -6.01 7.73 -7.65
CA ILE A 393 -5.42 6.52 -8.22
C ILE A 393 -3.90 6.63 -8.31
N MET A 394 -3.35 7.79 -8.67
CA MET A 394 -1.89 7.98 -8.76
C MET A 394 -1.17 7.84 -7.40
N GLN A 395 -1.89 7.82 -6.27
CA GLN A 395 -1.27 7.53 -4.97
C GLN A 395 -0.87 6.07 -4.82
N ASP A 396 -1.61 5.16 -5.45
CA ASP A 396 -1.39 3.70 -5.40
C ASP A 396 -0.40 3.25 -6.48
N PHE A 397 -0.24 4.02 -7.56
CA PHE A 397 0.64 3.75 -8.69
C PHE A 397 1.95 4.54 -8.58
N LYS A 398 2.73 4.28 -7.52
CA LYS A 398 4.06 4.89 -7.32
C LYS A 398 5.18 3.95 -7.76
N PRO A 399 6.33 4.48 -8.23
CA PRO A 399 7.49 3.67 -8.56
C PRO A 399 7.99 2.92 -7.32
N GLU A 400 8.10 1.60 -7.43
CA GLU A 400 8.61 0.76 -6.35
C GLU A 400 10.08 0.47 -6.55
N THR A 401 10.86 0.57 -5.47
CA THR A 401 12.28 0.29 -5.50
C THR A 401 12.52 -1.05 -4.81
N SER A 402 12.87 -2.07 -5.59
CA SER A 402 13.22 -3.40 -5.09
C SER A 402 14.73 -3.58 -5.10
N TYR A 403 15.27 -4.08 -3.99
CA TYR A 403 16.69 -4.37 -3.86
C TYR A 403 16.89 -5.85 -4.17
N TYR A 404 17.73 -6.14 -5.16
CA TYR A 404 18.04 -7.51 -5.54
C TYR A 404 19.56 -7.69 -5.60
N TYR A 405 20.00 -8.87 -5.23
CA TYR A 405 21.41 -9.20 -5.21
C TYR A 405 21.80 -9.77 -6.56
N ASP A 406 22.70 -9.09 -7.26
CA ASP A 406 23.22 -9.57 -8.54
C ASP A 406 24.35 -10.57 -8.27
N SER A 407 24.06 -11.84 -8.52
CA SER A 407 24.97 -12.96 -8.28
C SER A 407 26.23 -12.93 -9.16
N ARG A 408 26.27 -12.13 -10.23
CA ARG A 408 27.47 -11.97 -11.08
C ARG A 408 28.41 -10.86 -10.61
N SER A 409 27.89 -9.77 -10.06
CA SER A 409 28.70 -8.61 -9.63
C SER A 409 28.94 -8.56 -8.12
N GLY A 410 28.19 -9.31 -7.32
CA GLY A 410 28.34 -9.36 -5.86
C GLY A 410 27.95 -8.05 -5.16
N LEU A 411 27.20 -7.18 -5.83
CA LEU A 411 26.73 -5.90 -5.30
C LEU A 411 25.20 -5.90 -5.17
N LEU A 412 24.70 -5.24 -4.12
CA LEU A 412 23.26 -5.01 -3.92
C LEU A 412 22.79 -3.99 -4.96
N GLN A 413 22.06 -4.47 -5.96
CA GLN A 413 21.51 -3.63 -7.01
C GLN A 413 20.09 -3.19 -6.68
N THR A 414 19.73 -2.02 -7.21
CA THR A 414 18.46 -1.37 -6.94
C THR A 414 17.66 -1.34 -8.24
N ARG A 415 16.58 -2.11 -8.33
CA ARG A 415 15.61 -2.04 -9.43
C ARG A 415 14.53 -1.05 -9.09
N ARG A 416 14.36 -0.03 -9.91
CA ARG A 416 13.16 0.80 -9.88
C ARG A 416 12.16 0.22 -10.88
N SER A 417 11.04 -0.28 -10.38
CA SER A 417 9.90 -0.68 -11.21
C SER A 417 9.03 0.54 -11.43
N GLU A 418 8.84 0.94 -12.67
CA GLU A 418 7.87 1.99 -13.01
C GLU A 418 6.44 1.44 -12.86
N PRO A 419 5.49 2.26 -12.39
CA PRO A 419 4.11 1.84 -12.21
C PRO A 419 3.42 1.62 -13.57
N ASP A 420 2.44 0.71 -13.61
CA ASP A 420 1.63 0.46 -14.81
C ASP A 420 0.66 1.63 -15.06
N MET A 421 1.15 2.62 -15.80
CA MET A 421 0.40 3.83 -16.13
C MET A 421 -0.79 3.55 -17.05
N GLU A 422 -0.78 2.46 -17.82
CA GLU A 422 -1.91 2.09 -18.67
C GLU A 422 -3.05 1.53 -17.83
N LEU A 423 -2.74 0.67 -16.85
CA LEU A 423 -3.72 0.19 -15.88
C LEU A 423 -4.30 1.35 -15.05
N ALA A 424 -3.46 2.29 -14.60
CA ALA A 424 -3.90 3.48 -13.88
C ALA A 424 -4.89 4.32 -14.72
N ARG A 425 -4.56 4.60 -16.00
CA ARG A 425 -5.45 5.31 -16.93
C ARG A 425 -6.77 4.58 -17.13
N ARG A 426 -6.74 3.26 -17.37
CA ARG A 426 -7.95 2.44 -17.50
C ARG A 426 -8.81 2.50 -16.23
N GLN A 427 -8.23 2.53 -15.04
CA GLN A 427 -8.99 2.67 -13.78
C GLN A 427 -9.61 4.06 -13.64
N ILE A 428 -8.89 5.12 -14.01
CA ILE A 428 -9.40 6.50 -14.03
C ILE A 428 -10.58 6.60 -15.00
N ASP A 429 -10.40 6.17 -16.25
CA ASP A 429 -11.45 6.21 -17.27
C ASP A 429 -12.68 5.42 -16.86
N ARG A 430 -12.50 4.25 -16.24
CA ARG A 430 -13.63 3.46 -15.71
C ARG A 430 -14.40 4.22 -14.63
N LYS A 431 -13.70 4.84 -13.65
CA LYS A 431 -14.36 5.61 -12.57
C LYS A 431 -15.06 6.86 -13.13
N VAL A 432 -14.43 7.58 -14.05
CA VAL A 432 -14.97 8.81 -14.66
C VAL A 432 -16.15 8.50 -15.57
N ASN A 433 -16.03 7.52 -16.47
CA ASN A 433 -17.11 7.13 -17.38
C ASN A 433 -18.34 6.61 -16.63
N LYS A 434 -18.16 5.96 -15.47
CA LYS A 434 -19.28 5.55 -14.61
C LYS A 434 -20.13 6.74 -14.17
N VAL A 435 -19.51 7.88 -13.85
CA VAL A 435 -20.23 9.11 -13.46
C VAL A 435 -20.80 9.83 -14.69
N ILE A 436 -20.05 9.90 -15.80
CA ILE A 436 -20.54 10.54 -17.05
C ILE A 436 -21.82 9.90 -17.57
N ARG A 437 -21.93 8.57 -17.44
CA ARG A 437 -23.11 7.81 -17.87
C ARG A 437 -24.39 8.19 -17.14
N LYS A 438 -24.28 8.62 -15.87
CA LYS A 438 -25.43 9.07 -15.07
C LYS A 438 -24.96 10.00 -13.95
N PRO A 439 -24.67 11.28 -14.28
CA PRO A 439 -24.01 12.19 -13.35
C PRO A 439 -24.93 12.60 -12.20
N TYR A 440 -26.19 12.90 -12.51
CA TYR A 440 -27.25 13.25 -11.57
C TYR A 440 -28.54 12.52 -11.94
N PHE A 441 -29.49 12.50 -11.03
CA PHE A 441 -30.81 11.92 -11.24
C PHE A 441 -31.94 12.84 -10.79
N CYS A 442 -31.62 13.96 -10.12
CA CYS A 442 -32.62 14.89 -9.64
C CYS A 442 -32.16 16.33 -9.82
N HIS A 443 -33.14 17.21 -10.05
CA HIS A 443 -33.02 18.66 -10.11
C HIS A 443 -34.05 19.30 -9.15
N VAL A 444 -33.60 20.22 -8.30
CA VAL A 444 -34.42 20.91 -7.31
C VAL A 444 -34.19 22.42 -7.37
N ASP A 445 -35.28 23.19 -7.39
CA ASP A 445 -35.24 24.66 -7.30
C ASP A 445 -35.81 25.08 -5.96
N TYR A 446 -35.04 25.89 -5.22
CA TYR A 446 -35.49 26.49 -3.96
C TYR A 446 -34.83 27.86 -3.74
N LYS A 447 -35.33 28.60 -2.73
CA LYS A 447 -34.95 29.99 -2.44
C LYS A 447 -33.45 30.32 -2.55
N TYR A 448 -32.58 29.43 -2.08
CA TYR A 448 -31.14 29.70 -1.97
C TYR A 448 -30.32 29.12 -3.13
N ASN A 449 -30.89 28.21 -3.92
CA ASN A 449 -30.26 27.65 -5.10
C ASN A 449 -31.35 27.18 -6.09
N ALA A 450 -31.35 27.78 -7.27
CA ALA A 450 -32.30 27.48 -8.35
C ALA A 450 -31.76 26.46 -9.36
N GLU A 451 -30.66 25.77 -9.04
CA GLU A 451 -30.03 24.73 -9.86
C GLU A 451 -29.37 23.67 -8.95
N LEU A 452 -30.11 23.11 -7.97
CA LEU A 452 -29.58 22.04 -7.13
C LEU A 452 -29.74 20.69 -7.84
N TYR A 453 -28.63 20.16 -8.37
CA TYR A 453 -28.59 18.83 -8.97
C TYR A 453 -28.00 17.80 -7.99
N LEU A 454 -28.71 16.68 -7.83
CA LEU A 454 -28.31 15.60 -6.92
C LEU A 454 -27.85 14.38 -7.71
N GLY A 455 -26.71 13.82 -7.30
CA GLY A 455 -26.12 12.63 -7.92
C GLY A 455 -25.45 11.71 -6.91
N LYS A 456 -25.02 10.55 -7.40
CA LYS A 456 -24.33 9.54 -6.56
C LYS A 456 -22.92 9.95 -6.14
N GLN A 457 -22.33 10.88 -6.89
CA GLN A 457 -20.97 11.33 -6.71
C GLN A 457 -20.94 12.85 -6.78
N GLN A 458 -20.33 13.48 -5.78
CA GLN A 458 -20.13 14.91 -5.78
C GLN A 458 -19.24 15.37 -6.94
N VAL A 459 -19.64 16.46 -7.60
CA VAL A 459 -18.83 17.22 -8.55
C VAL A 459 -18.90 18.68 -8.14
N ALA A 460 -17.78 19.21 -7.65
CA ALA A 460 -17.75 20.54 -7.02
C ALA A 460 -18.36 21.62 -7.93
N GLY A 461 -19.42 22.27 -7.45
CA GLY A 461 -20.14 23.34 -8.16
C GLY A 461 -21.19 22.88 -9.18
N TRP A 462 -21.36 21.58 -9.40
CA TRP A 462 -22.25 21.03 -10.43
C TRP A 462 -23.20 19.95 -9.89
N ILE A 463 -22.70 19.05 -9.05
CA ILE A 463 -23.47 17.92 -8.52
C ILE A 463 -23.22 17.83 -7.02
N THR A 464 -24.32 17.86 -6.28
CA THR A 464 -24.32 17.62 -4.85
C THR A 464 -24.49 16.12 -4.60
N ASP A 465 -23.71 15.56 -3.67
CA ASP A 465 -23.83 14.15 -3.30
C ASP A 465 -25.20 13.88 -2.67
N TRP A 466 -25.79 12.73 -2.95
CA TRP A 466 -27.05 12.31 -2.33
C TRP A 466 -26.98 12.23 -0.79
N ALA A 467 -25.78 12.05 -0.24
CA ALA A 467 -25.54 12.02 1.20
C ALA A 467 -25.49 13.42 1.84
N ASP A 468 -25.47 14.51 1.07
CA ASP A 468 -25.53 15.87 1.59
C ASP A 468 -26.89 16.16 2.25
N GLU A 469 -26.90 16.98 3.31
CA GLU A 469 -28.14 17.36 4.00
C GLU A 469 -29.15 18.05 3.07
N GLN A 470 -28.69 18.72 2.01
CA GLN A 470 -29.55 19.34 1.00
C GLN A 470 -30.37 18.32 0.20
N ALA A 471 -29.93 17.06 0.11
CA ALA A 471 -30.70 16.00 -0.55
C ALA A 471 -32.04 15.71 0.14
N SER A 472 -32.22 16.15 1.39
CA SER A 472 -33.52 16.10 2.08
C SER A 472 -34.63 16.84 1.31
N LEU A 473 -34.29 17.88 0.53
CA LEU A 473 -35.23 18.61 -0.32
C LEU A 473 -35.84 17.75 -1.41
N TYR A 474 -35.13 16.70 -1.87
CA TYR A 474 -35.65 15.71 -2.80
C TYR A 474 -36.38 14.59 -2.07
N TYR A 475 -35.72 13.87 -1.16
CA TYR A 475 -36.33 12.67 -0.53
C TYR A 475 -37.50 12.97 0.41
N GLN A 476 -37.61 14.20 0.90
CA GLN A 476 -38.65 14.64 1.82
C GLN A 476 -39.38 15.89 1.32
N TRP A 477 -39.40 16.12 0.00
CA TRP A 477 -39.95 17.32 -0.64
C TRP A 477 -41.34 17.73 -0.14
N GLN A 478 -42.21 16.77 0.12
CA GLN A 478 -43.58 17.00 0.60
C GLN A 478 -43.63 17.79 1.92
N MET A 479 -42.61 17.66 2.77
CA MET A 479 -42.52 18.39 4.05
C MET A 479 -42.17 19.87 3.87
N TYR A 480 -41.66 20.25 2.70
CA TYR A 480 -41.18 21.60 2.40
C TYR A 480 -42.15 22.39 1.51
N ILE A 481 -43.24 21.77 1.06
CA ILE A 481 -44.31 22.48 0.33
C ILE A 481 -44.91 23.56 1.24
N GLY A 482 -44.91 24.81 0.77
CA GLY A 482 -45.42 25.95 1.54
C GLY A 482 -44.52 26.38 2.70
N ASN A 483 -43.29 25.85 2.82
CA ASN A 483 -42.32 26.30 3.79
C ASN A 483 -41.68 27.63 3.33
N GLU A 484 -41.95 28.72 4.06
CA GLU A 484 -41.49 30.09 3.72
C GLU A 484 -39.97 30.29 3.80
N ASP A 485 -39.26 29.48 4.60
CA ASP A 485 -37.82 29.59 4.74
C ASP A 485 -37.10 28.94 3.56
N LYS A 486 -37.57 27.77 3.11
CA LYS A 486 -36.99 27.04 2.00
C LYS A 486 -37.49 27.53 0.64
N LYS A 487 -38.76 27.95 0.54
CA LYS A 487 -39.49 28.27 -0.71
C LYS A 487 -39.11 27.31 -1.84
N LEU A 488 -39.55 26.07 -1.70
CA LEU A 488 -39.38 25.05 -2.72
C LEU A 488 -40.24 25.40 -3.93
N GLU A 489 -39.65 25.44 -5.13
CA GLU A 489 -40.31 25.84 -6.37
C GLU A 489 -40.46 24.65 -7.33
N LEU A 490 -39.43 23.81 -7.45
CA LEU A 490 -39.40 22.65 -8.35
C LEU A 490 -38.74 21.45 -7.67
N VAL A 491 -39.29 20.26 -7.88
CA VAL A 491 -38.60 18.98 -7.65
C VAL A 491 -38.85 18.11 -8.87
N ARG A 492 -37.77 17.78 -9.55
CA ARG A 492 -37.76 17.04 -10.81
C ARG A 492 -36.87 15.81 -10.71
N ASP A 493 -37.41 14.71 -11.20
CA ASP A 493 -36.70 13.46 -11.41
C ASP A 493 -36.22 13.41 -12.87
N VAL A 494 -34.92 13.24 -13.09
CA VAL A 494 -34.27 13.37 -14.41
C VAL A 494 -33.81 12.01 -14.90
N HIS A 495 -34.27 11.63 -16.10
CA HIS A 495 -34.03 10.31 -16.67
C HIS A 495 -32.82 10.37 -17.62
N ILE A 496 -31.71 9.76 -17.22
CA ILE A 496 -30.48 9.66 -18.02
C ILE A 496 -30.10 8.18 -18.14
N SER A 497 -29.77 7.75 -19.36
CA SER A 497 -29.33 6.39 -19.66
C SER A 497 -28.07 6.42 -20.51
N ASP A 498 -27.00 5.78 -20.03
CA ASP A 498 -25.70 5.66 -20.70
C ASP A 498 -25.11 6.99 -21.22
N GLY A 499 -25.34 8.08 -20.50
CA GLY A 499 -24.88 9.42 -20.85
C GLY A 499 -25.87 10.23 -21.69
N ASP A 500 -26.97 9.61 -22.13
CA ASP A 500 -27.98 10.26 -22.95
C ASP A 500 -29.21 10.66 -22.12
N TYR A 501 -29.63 11.92 -22.25
CA TYR A 501 -30.87 12.43 -21.68
C TYR A 501 -32.10 11.79 -22.34
N GLN A 502 -32.96 11.19 -21.52
CA GLN A 502 -34.19 10.51 -21.96
C GLN A 502 -35.46 11.30 -21.66
N GLY A 503 -35.45 12.19 -20.66
CA GLY A 503 -36.61 12.96 -20.24
C GLY A 503 -36.57 13.35 -18.76
N TYR A 504 -37.68 13.89 -18.26
CA TYR A 504 -37.87 14.17 -16.83
C TYR A 504 -39.32 13.92 -16.38
N THR A 505 -39.50 13.79 -15.06
CA THR A 505 -40.79 13.77 -14.38
C THR A 505 -40.81 14.81 -13.26
N ASP A 506 -41.70 15.80 -13.32
CA ASP A 506 -41.89 16.75 -12.22
C ASP A 506 -42.66 16.08 -11.07
N LEU A 507 -42.01 15.92 -9.91
CA LEU A 507 -42.64 15.45 -8.68
C LEU A 507 -43.40 16.59 -7.97
N TYR A 508 -42.88 17.81 -8.08
CA TYR A 508 -43.51 19.03 -7.58
C TYR A 508 -43.14 20.22 -8.45
N ASN A 509 -44.10 21.08 -8.77
CA ASN A 509 -43.87 22.32 -9.50
C ASN A 509 -44.87 23.38 -9.03
N ALA A 510 -44.39 24.41 -8.34
CA ALA A 510 -45.23 25.47 -7.76
C ALA A 510 -45.99 26.31 -8.81
N HIS A 511 -45.56 26.26 -10.08
CA HIS A 511 -46.13 27.04 -11.17
C HIS A 511 -47.20 26.29 -11.99
N GLN A 512 -47.41 25.00 -11.74
CA GLN A 512 -48.45 24.20 -12.39
C GLN A 512 -49.69 24.05 -11.48
N LYS A 513 -50.89 24.32 -12.03
CA LYS A 513 -52.17 24.28 -11.29
C LYS A 513 -52.67 22.87 -10.96
N GLU A 514 -52.18 21.84 -11.65
CA GLU A 514 -52.45 20.44 -11.38
C GLU A 514 -51.11 19.74 -11.13
N THR A 515 -50.84 19.35 -9.88
CA THR A 515 -49.80 18.36 -9.59
C THR A 515 -50.17 17.09 -10.36
N LYS A 516 -49.38 16.76 -11.40
CA LYS A 516 -49.54 15.48 -12.12
C LYS A 516 -49.46 14.35 -11.09
N SER A 517 -50.50 13.53 -11.13
CA SER A 517 -50.85 12.45 -10.21
C SER A 517 -49.66 11.60 -9.72
N THR A 518 -49.74 11.16 -8.46
CA THR A 518 -48.92 10.11 -7.80
C THR A 518 -48.72 8.85 -8.67
N THR A 519 -49.61 8.60 -9.63
CA THR A 519 -49.55 7.44 -10.53
C THR A 519 -48.34 7.41 -11.48
N VAL A 520 -47.75 8.56 -11.83
CA VAL A 520 -46.55 8.61 -12.72
C VAL A 520 -45.27 8.32 -11.93
N ALA A 521 -45.18 8.78 -10.69
CA ALA A 521 -44.06 8.49 -9.78
C ALA A 521 -43.93 6.99 -9.46
N ASP A 522 -45.07 6.30 -9.28
CA ASP A 522 -45.11 4.85 -9.06
C ASP A 522 -44.58 4.05 -10.27
N GLN A 523 -44.80 4.54 -11.50
CA GLN A 523 -44.31 3.89 -12.73
C GLN A 523 -42.79 4.01 -12.88
N HIS A 524 -42.21 5.18 -12.57
CA HIS A 524 -40.76 5.35 -12.64
C HIS A 524 -40.05 4.59 -11.52
N LEU A 525 -40.59 4.60 -10.30
CA LEU A 525 -40.08 3.77 -9.20
C LEU A 525 -40.09 2.28 -9.59
N ALA A 526 -41.16 1.81 -10.23
CA ALA A 526 -41.23 0.43 -10.75
C ALA A 526 -40.16 0.15 -11.83
N GLN A 527 -39.81 1.12 -12.68
CA GLN A 527 -38.74 0.97 -13.67
C GLN A 527 -37.36 0.90 -13.01
N ILE A 528 -37.07 1.73 -12.00
CA ILE A 528 -35.82 1.68 -11.24
C ILE A 528 -35.70 0.34 -10.52
N ILE A 529 -36.77 -0.12 -9.87
CA ILE A 529 -36.83 -1.45 -9.23
C ILE A 529 -36.60 -2.56 -10.26
N ALA A 530 -37.22 -2.47 -11.44
CA ALA A 530 -37.03 -3.45 -12.51
C ALA A 530 -35.58 -3.50 -13.02
N ALA A 531 -34.96 -2.33 -13.23
CA ALA A 531 -33.57 -2.24 -13.66
C ALA A 531 -32.63 -2.81 -12.59
N ASN A 532 -32.89 -2.50 -11.32
CA ASN A 532 -32.15 -3.05 -10.19
C ASN A 532 -32.31 -4.58 -10.11
N GLN A 533 -33.52 -5.13 -10.21
CA GLN A 533 -33.76 -6.58 -10.17
C GLN A 533 -33.13 -7.33 -11.35
N LYS A 534 -33.06 -6.72 -12.54
CA LYS A 534 -32.34 -7.30 -13.70
C LYS A 534 -30.82 -7.31 -13.49
N ASN A 535 -30.29 -6.36 -12.74
CA ASN A 535 -28.88 -6.34 -12.39
C ASN A 535 -28.61 -7.37 -11.29
N LYS A 536 -28.40 -8.65 -11.69
CA LYS A 536 -28.16 -9.81 -10.81
C LYS A 536 -26.93 -9.71 -9.89
N LYS A 537 -26.17 -8.60 -9.93
CA LYS A 537 -24.92 -8.40 -9.17
C LYS A 537 -24.97 -7.29 -8.13
N ILE A 538 -25.59 -6.14 -8.42
CA ILE A 538 -25.59 -4.97 -7.51
C ILE A 538 -26.97 -4.30 -7.51
N HIS A 539 -27.54 -4.15 -6.31
CA HIS A 539 -28.78 -3.42 -6.07
C HIS A 539 -28.49 -2.12 -5.31
N ASP A 540 -28.22 -1.02 -6.02
CA ASP A 540 -28.10 0.31 -5.39
C ASP A 540 -29.46 1.00 -5.33
N ILE A 541 -29.85 1.48 -4.16
CA ILE A 541 -31.18 2.04 -3.92
C ILE A 541 -31.22 3.57 -3.91
N VAL A 542 -30.09 4.30 -4.05
CA VAL A 542 -30.05 5.77 -3.86
C VAL A 542 -31.21 6.50 -4.54
N GLU A 543 -31.49 6.18 -5.80
CA GLU A 543 -32.54 6.85 -6.58
C GLU A 543 -33.95 6.46 -6.15
N SER A 544 -34.13 5.25 -5.59
CA SER A 544 -35.40 4.71 -5.13
C SER A 544 -35.63 4.85 -3.62
N ILE A 545 -34.69 5.47 -2.88
CA ILE A 545 -34.83 5.72 -1.43
C ILE A 545 -36.14 6.47 -1.18
N GLN A 546 -37.00 5.88 -0.35
CA GLN A 546 -38.25 6.52 0.06
C GLN A 546 -38.07 7.45 1.25
N GLN A 547 -39.06 8.31 1.49
CA GLN A 547 -39.05 9.27 2.59
C GLN A 547 -38.80 8.63 3.97
N ASN A 548 -39.45 7.51 4.28
CA ASN A 548 -39.27 6.79 5.55
C ASN A 548 -37.86 6.20 5.68
N GLN A 549 -37.31 5.65 4.59
CA GLN A 549 -35.95 5.11 4.57
C GLN A 549 -34.92 6.23 4.73
N TYR A 550 -35.11 7.36 4.04
CA TYR A 550 -34.22 8.51 4.17
C TYR A 550 -34.21 9.07 5.61
N ARG A 551 -35.37 9.13 6.29
CA ARG A 551 -35.42 9.50 7.73
C ARG A 551 -34.60 8.59 8.63
N ILE A 552 -34.52 7.30 8.31
CA ILE A 552 -33.72 6.31 9.06
C ILE A 552 -32.23 6.54 8.77
N ILE A 553 -31.87 6.74 7.50
CA ILE A 553 -30.50 7.03 7.06
C ILE A 553 -29.97 8.29 7.76
N THR A 554 -30.74 9.37 7.73
CA THR A 554 -30.36 10.69 8.27
C THR A 554 -30.65 10.88 9.75
N SER A 555 -31.11 9.85 10.45
CA SER A 555 -31.36 9.96 11.89
C SER A 555 -30.07 10.25 12.66
N ASN A 556 -30.20 10.97 13.77
CA ASN A 556 -29.08 11.42 14.59
C ASN A 556 -28.16 10.24 14.98
N MET A 557 -26.87 10.35 14.63
CA MET A 557 -25.88 9.32 14.88
C MET A 557 -25.68 9.01 16.37
N ASP A 558 -25.93 9.97 17.26
CA ASP A 558 -25.67 9.86 18.68
C ASP A 558 -26.82 9.25 19.49
N THR A 559 -27.94 8.95 18.81
CA THR A 559 -29.10 8.32 19.42
C THR A 559 -29.22 6.86 18.97
N PRO A 560 -29.40 5.89 19.89
CA PRO A 560 -29.66 4.52 19.51
C PRO A 560 -30.89 4.39 18.62
N LEU A 561 -30.79 3.57 17.59
CA LEU A 561 -31.81 3.40 16.56
C LEU A 561 -32.25 1.94 16.49
N LEU A 562 -33.56 1.71 16.47
CA LEU A 562 -34.15 0.39 16.24
C LEU A 562 -35.01 0.45 14.97
N VAL A 563 -34.64 -0.33 13.97
CA VAL A 563 -35.30 -0.44 12.68
C VAL A 563 -35.91 -1.83 12.52
N LEU A 564 -37.23 -1.88 12.39
CA LEU A 564 -38.00 -3.09 12.13
C LEU A 564 -38.48 -3.06 10.67
N GLY A 565 -37.86 -3.85 9.82
CA GLY A 565 -38.24 -3.95 8.42
C GLY A 565 -38.70 -5.35 8.06
N CYS A 566 -39.77 -5.48 7.27
CA CYS A 566 -40.19 -6.80 6.79
C CYS A 566 -39.12 -7.46 5.89
N ALA A 567 -39.28 -8.74 5.56
CA ALA A 567 -38.47 -9.38 4.53
C ALA A 567 -38.50 -8.56 3.23
N GLY A 568 -37.36 -8.47 2.53
CA GLY A 568 -37.28 -7.76 1.26
C GLY A 568 -37.35 -6.22 1.32
N SER A 569 -37.31 -5.62 2.52
CA SER A 569 -37.39 -4.15 2.70
C SER A 569 -36.08 -3.38 2.50
N GLY A 570 -34.95 -4.07 2.31
CA GLY A 570 -33.64 -3.44 2.09
C GLY A 570 -32.95 -2.93 3.35
N LYS A 571 -33.23 -3.51 4.53
CA LYS A 571 -32.60 -3.12 5.82
C LYS A 571 -31.08 -3.00 5.75
N THR A 572 -30.41 -4.03 5.22
CA THR A 572 -28.95 -4.05 5.04
C THR A 572 -28.47 -2.90 4.15
N MET A 573 -29.20 -2.57 3.08
CA MET A 573 -28.88 -1.42 2.23
C MET A 573 -29.00 -0.11 3.00
N ILE A 574 -30.09 0.06 3.76
CA ILE A 574 -30.34 1.26 4.56
C ILE A 574 -29.25 1.43 5.63
N LEU A 575 -28.81 0.34 6.25
CA LEU A 575 -27.67 0.32 7.18
C LEU A 575 -26.40 0.84 6.49
N MET A 576 -26.05 0.31 5.32
CA MET A 576 -24.85 0.73 4.57
C MET A 576 -24.94 2.20 4.12
N HIS A 577 -26.10 2.63 3.63
CA HIS A 577 -26.36 4.03 3.28
C HIS A 577 -26.30 4.96 4.48
N LYS A 578 -26.76 4.52 5.66
CA LYS A 578 -26.62 5.27 6.92
C LYS A 578 -25.14 5.47 7.29
N ILE A 579 -24.32 4.42 7.18
CA ILE A 579 -22.88 4.52 7.42
C ILE A 579 -22.22 5.54 6.46
N ARG A 580 -22.55 5.46 5.16
CA ARG A 580 -22.08 6.44 4.17
C ARG A 580 -22.53 7.85 4.49
N TYR A 581 -23.81 8.05 4.83
CA TYR A 581 -24.34 9.36 5.23
C TYR A 581 -23.61 9.91 6.45
N MET A 582 -23.35 9.08 7.46
CA MET A 582 -22.60 9.47 8.64
C MET A 582 -21.18 9.88 8.31
N LYS A 583 -20.44 9.10 7.49
CA LYS A 583 -19.09 9.48 7.07
C LYS A 583 -19.08 10.80 6.30
N TYR A 584 -20.04 10.99 5.41
CA TYR A 584 -20.10 12.19 4.56
C TYR A 584 -20.30 13.45 5.41
N ASN A 585 -21.23 13.43 6.36
CA ASN A 585 -21.61 14.62 7.15
C ASN A 585 -20.75 14.81 8.41
N HIS A 586 -20.03 13.79 8.87
CA HIS A 586 -19.20 13.85 10.08
C HIS A 586 -17.74 13.55 9.75
N LYS A 587 -16.99 14.59 9.35
CA LYS A 587 -15.58 14.44 8.91
C LYS A 587 -14.65 13.85 9.97
N ASP A 588 -14.94 14.08 11.25
CA ASP A 588 -14.15 13.57 12.37
C ASP A 588 -14.39 12.07 12.64
N LEU A 589 -15.46 11.48 12.08
CA LEU A 589 -15.78 10.07 12.26
C LEU A 589 -14.76 9.19 11.56
N GLN A 590 -14.04 8.39 12.34
CA GLN A 590 -13.11 7.39 11.82
C GLN A 590 -13.84 6.10 11.50
N MET A 591 -13.39 5.39 10.47
CA MET A 591 -14.06 4.15 10.02
C MET A 591 -13.91 3.03 11.05
N GLU A 592 -12.82 3.07 11.84
CA GLU A 592 -12.51 2.14 12.92
C GLU A 592 -13.40 2.35 14.16
N ASP A 593 -14.18 3.44 14.21
CA ASP A 593 -15.18 3.69 15.24
C ASP A 593 -16.53 3.05 14.91
N ILE A 594 -16.71 2.58 13.69
CA ILE A 594 -17.90 1.88 13.23
C ILE A 594 -17.65 0.38 13.25
N ILE A 595 -18.55 -0.35 13.92
CA ILE A 595 -18.52 -1.82 13.97
C ILE A 595 -19.83 -2.33 13.38
N VAL A 596 -19.75 -3.20 12.38
CA VAL A 596 -20.92 -3.89 11.81
C VAL A 596 -20.88 -5.34 12.26
N LEU A 597 -21.92 -5.78 12.97
CA LEU A 597 -22.15 -7.16 13.37
C LEU A 597 -23.27 -7.74 12.51
N SER A 598 -23.02 -8.91 11.93
CA SER A 598 -24.01 -9.64 11.14
C SER A 598 -23.85 -11.15 11.37
N PRO A 599 -24.92 -11.95 11.27
CA PRO A 599 -24.80 -13.42 11.26
C PRO A 599 -23.96 -13.93 10.09
N THR A 600 -24.02 -13.25 8.94
CA THR A 600 -23.30 -13.61 7.71
C THR A 600 -22.34 -12.52 7.28
N ASP A 601 -21.31 -12.91 6.53
CA ASP A 601 -20.36 -11.97 5.95
C ASP A 601 -21.01 -11.22 4.78
N ILE A 602 -21.68 -10.10 5.10
CA ILE A 602 -22.36 -9.25 4.12
C ILE A 602 -21.35 -8.75 3.07
N LEU A 603 -20.14 -8.34 3.48
CA LEU A 603 -19.12 -7.81 2.57
C LEU A 603 -18.37 -8.89 1.80
N GLY A 604 -18.27 -10.13 2.27
CA GLY A 604 -17.44 -11.17 1.66
C GLY A 604 -17.90 -11.77 0.32
N ARG A 605 -19.19 -11.68 -0.05
CA ARG A 605 -19.69 -12.36 -1.28
C ARG A 605 -20.47 -11.49 -2.27
N GLU A 606 -21.31 -10.57 -1.81
CA GLU A 606 -22.13 -9.70 -2.70
C GLU A 606 -22.03 -8.21 -2.36
N SER A 607 -21.67 -7.83 -1.12
CA SER A 607 -21.62 -6.43 -0.70
C SER A 607 -20.23 -5.77 -0.81
N HIS A 608 -19.15 -6.49 -1.15
CA HIS A 608 -17.85 -5.83 -1.33
C HIS A 608 -17.93 -4.76 -2.43
N GLU A 609 -18.52 -5.08 -3.58
CA GLU A 609 -18.73 -4.12 -4.68
C GLU A 609 -19.58 -2.92 -4.25
N LEU A 610 -20.60 -3.15 -3.41
CA LEU A 610 -21.42 -2.07 -2.86
C LEU A 610 -20.64 -1.21 -1.86
N SER A 611 -19.85 -1.81 -0.98
CA SER A 611 -19.00 -1.07 -0.05
C SER A 611 -17.96 -0.22 -0.76
N ARG A 612 -17.43 -0.69 -1.90
CA ARG A 612 -16.58 0.10 -2.79
C ARG A 612 -17.34 1.26 -3.40
N LEU A 613 -18.55 0.98 -3.91
CA LEU A 613 -19.41 1.99 -4.50
C LEU A 613 -19.78 3.09 -3.49
N LEU A 614 -20.01 2.71 -2.23
CA LEU A 614 -20.29 3.62 -1.13
C LEU A 614 -19.02 4.16 -0.43
N GLN A 615 -17.82 3.71 -0.81
CA GLN A 615 -16.53 4.06 -0.21
C GLN A 615 -16.50 3.87 1.32
N ILE A 616 -16.99 2.73 1.79
CA ILE A 616 -17.04 2.35 3.22
C ILE A 616 -16.25 1.05 3.51
N GLU A 617 -15.31 0.69 2.64
CA GLU A 617 -14.52 -0.56 2.73
C GLU A 617 -13.70 -0.69 4.03
N ALA A 618 -13.33 0.43 4.65
CA ALA A 618 -12.53 0.45 5.88
C ALA A 618 -13.34 0.18 7.17
N VAL A 619 -14.66 0.01 7.09
CA VAL A 619 -15.50 -0.28 8.26
C VAL A 619 -15.19 -1.67 8.79
N LYS A 620 -15.04 -1.79 10.12
CA LYS A 620 -14.81 -3.10 10.75
C LYS A 620 -16.11 -3.90 10.77
N GLN A 621 -16.20 -4.91 9.89
CA GLN A 621 -17.27 -5.89 9.93
C GLN A 621 -16.83 -7.16 10.63
N PHE A 622 -17.72 -7.73 11.44
CA PHE A 622 -17.55 -9.05 12.01
C PHE A 622 -18.79 -9.92 11.77
N THR A 623 -18.54 -11.20 11.51
CA THR A 623 -19.53 -12.22 11.83
C THR A 623 -19.57 -12.39 13.35
N VAL A 624 -20.61 -13.00 13.89
CA VAL A 624 -20.66 -13.28 15.34
C VAL A 624 -19.45 -14.12 15.79
N VAL A 625 -19.02 -15.06 14.94
CA VAL A 625 -17.82 -15.90 15.15
C VAL A 625 -16.55 -15.05 15.23
N SER A 626 -16.27 -14.25 14.20
CA SER A 626 -15.04 -13.45 14.16
C SER A 626 -15.03 -12.34 15.20
N PHE A 627 -16.21 -11.83 15.59
CA PHE A 627 -16.35 -10.87 16.68
C PHE A 627 -15.88 -11.46 18.01
N TYR A 628 -16.37 -12.64 18.41
CA TYR A 628 -15.97 -13.25 19.69
C TYR A 628 -14.51 -13.65 19.72
N GLU A 629 -13.98 -14.12 18.59
CA GLU A 629 -12.56 -14.41 18.47
C GLU A 629 -11.72 -13.15 18.70
N ALA A 630 -12.02 -12.08 17.96
CA ALA A 630 -11.30 -10.81 18.06
C ALA A 630 -11.44 -10.17 19.46
N ALA A 631 -12.65 -10.16 20.02
CA ALA A 631 -12.91 -9.63 21.36
C ALA A 631 -12.17 -10.42 22.43
N SER A 632 -12.19 -11.75 22.38
CA SER A 632 -11.48 -12.61 23.35
C SER A 632 -9.97 -12.40 23.29
N LYS A 633 -9.38 -12.36 22.09
CA LYS A 633 -7.96 -12.08 21.89
C LYS A 633 -7.58 -10.70 22.45
N GLN A 634 -8.39 -9.66 22.21
CA GLN A 634 -8.15 -8.33 22.77
C GLN A 634 -8.26 -8.30 24.30
N LEU A 635 -9.23 -8.99 24.90
CA LEU A 635 -9.38 -9.08 26.36
C LEU A 635 -8.18 -9.80 27.01
N LEU A 636 -7.71 -10.89 26.40
CA LEU A 636 -6.52 -11.62 26.85
C LEU A 636 -5.27 -10.75 26.77
N ASN A 637 -5.09 -10.01 25.68
CA ASN A 637 -4.00 -9.05 25.51
C ASN A 637 -4.08 -7.93 26.56
N LYS A 638 -5.27 -7.38 26.84
CA LYS A 638 -5.48 -6.36 27.87
C LYS A 638 -5.13 -6.88 29.28
N LEU A 639 -5.40 -8.15 29.54
CA LEU A 639 -5.00 -8.83 30.78
C LEU A 639 -3.53 -9.26 30.80
N GLN A 640 -2.80 -9.08 29.70
CA GLN A 640 -1.42 -9.54 29.51
C GLN A 640 -1.25 -11.05 29.75
N LEU A 641 -2.27 -11.84 29.36
CA LEU A 641 -2.24 -13.29 29.51
C LEU A 641 -1.65 -13.93 28.26
N PRO A 642 -0.64 -14.81 28.40
CA PRO A 642 -0.20 -15.64 27.29
C PRO A 642 -1.31 -16.64 26.94
N TYR A 643 -1.55 -16.83 25.65
CA TYR A 643 -2.49 -17.83 25.14
C TYR A 643 -1.94 -18.44 23.85
N GLU A 644 -2.27 -19.71 23.60
CA GLU A 644 -2.02 -20.36 22.31
C GLU A 644 -3.04 -19.90 21.27
N GLU A 645 -2.66 -19.91 20.00
CA GLU A 645 -3.57 -19.57 18.90
C GLU A 645 -4.85 -20.43 18.96
N PHE A 646 -5.99 -19.76 18.98
CA PHE A 646 -7.32 -20.37 18.92
C PHE A 646 -8.17 -19.67 17.87
N GLN A 647 -9.15 -20.40 17.37
CA GLN A 647 -10.18 -19.88 16.46
C GLN A 647 -11.57 -20.19 17.02
N VAL A 648 -12.54 -19.33 16.71
CA VAL A 648 -13.94 -19.64 17.00
C VAL A 648 -14.54 -20.31 15.78
N ILE A 649 -15.28 -21.40 15.98
CA ILE A 649 -15.99 -22.11 14.92
C ILE A 649 -17.49 -22.08 15.19
N ASP A 650 -18.29 -21.96 14.13
CA ASP A 650 -19.73 -22.16 14.25
C ASP A 650 -20.02 -23.66 14.33
N ASP A 651 -20.49 -24.11 15.50
CA ASP A 651 -20.87 -25.50 15.75
C ASP A 651 -22.28 -25.82 15.24
N GLY A 652 -23.03 -24.82 14.73
CA GLY A 652 -24.41 -24.98 14.29
C GLY A 652 -25.39 -25.25 15.45
N ILE A 653 -24.92 -25.16 16.69
CA ILE A 653 -25.71 -25.44 17.89
C ILE A 653 -26.05 -24.11 18.56
N THR A 654 -27.34 -23.91 18.87
CA THR A 654 -27.79 -22.70 19.56
C THR A 654 -28.48 -22.98 20.89
N PRO A 655 -27.80 -23.53 21.93
CA PRO A 655 -28.45 -23.90 23.18
C PRO A 655 -28.88 -22.64 23.93
N LYS A 656 -30.19 -22.39 23.99
CA LYS A 656 -30.76 -21.21 24.67
C LYS A 656 -30.23 -21.03 26.10
N ALA A 657 -29.93 -22.13 26.81
CA ALA A 657 -29.42 -22.13 28.18
C ALA A 657 -28.08 -21.39 28.33
N TYR A 658 -27.16 -21.50 27.37
CA TYR A 658 -25.84 -20.85 27.43
C TYR A 658 -25.93 -19.33 27.42
N TYR A 659 -26.98 -18.79 26.82
CA TYR A 659 -27.21 -17.36 26.72
C TYR A 659 -28.02 -16.81 27.89
N GLN A 660 -28.38 -17.61 28.89
CA GLN A 660 -29.15 -17.15 30.05
C GLN A 660 -28.25 -16.62 31.16
N LYS A 661 -28.68 -15.52 31.78
CA LYS A 661 -27.95 -14.89 32.89
C LYS A 661 -27.74 -15.85 34.07
N THR A 662 -28.73 -16.69 34.39
CA THR A 662 -28.63 -17.66 35.48
C THR A 662 -27.49 -18.66 35.27
N TYR A 663 -27.30 -19.12 34.03
CA TYR A 663 -26.22 -20.05 33.69
C TYR A 663 -24.85 -19.34 33.76
N LEU A 664 -24.77 -18.12 33.23
CA LEU A 664 -23.57 -17.26 33.34
C LEU A 664 -23.16 -16.98 34.78
N ASP A 665 -24.12 -16.64 35.65
CA ASP A 665 -23.84 -16.35 37.06
C ASP A 665 -23.38 -17.60 37.81
N THR A 666 -23.92 -18.78 37.45
CA THR A 666 -23.45 -20.08 37.96
C THR A 666 -22.00 -20.33 37.53
N LEU A 667 -21.70 -20.19 36.23
CA LEU A 667 -20.33 -20.35 35.70
C LEU A 667 -19.35 -19.36 36.33
N ARG A 668 -19.76 -18.11 36.56
CA ARG A 668 -18.95 -17.10 37.25
C ARG A 668 -18.64 -17.51 38.67
N LEU A 669 -19.63 -18.02 39.40
CA LEU A 669 -19.45 -18.48 40.77
C LEU A 669 -18.50 -19.68 40.81
N ASP A 670 -18.65 -20.62 39.88
CA ASP A 670 -17.78 -21.80 39.76
C ASP A 670 -16.34 -21.38 39.41
N LEU A 671 -16.15 -20.48 38.44
CA LEU A 671 -14.84 -19.93 38.10
C LEU A 671 -14.23 -19.15 39.27
N PHE A 672 -15.01 -18.33 39.96
CA PHE A 672 -14.57 -17.63 41.16
C PHE A 672 -14.12 -18.61 42.25
N ASN A 673 -14.88 -19.69 42.47
CA ASN A 673 -14.51 -20.74 43.41
C ASN A 673 -13.21 -21.44 43.00
N ILE A 674 -13.03 -21.75 41.70
CA ILE A 674 -11.78 -22.35 41.17
C ILE A 674 -10.57 -21.44 41.42
N LEU A 675 -10.71 -20.12 41.22
CA LEU A 675 -9.60 -19.16 41.31
C LEU A 675 -9.31 -18.66 42.75
N HIS A 676 -10.32 -18.51 43.61
CA HIS A 676 -10.19 -17.83 44.91
C HIS A 676 -10.16 -18.77 46.10
N ARG A 677 -10.94 -19.85 46.05
CA ARG A 677 -10.87 -20.91 47.05
C ARG A 677 -9.96 -21.94 46.44
N GLY A 678 -8.64 -21.73 46.54
CA GLY A 678 -7.64 -22.68 46.07
C GLY A 678 -8.16 -24.06 46.40
N SER A 679 -8.54 -24.80 45.34
CA SER A 679 -9.35 -25.99 45.46
C SER A 679 -8.76 -26.80 46.58
N SER A 680 -9.55 -27.14 47.58
CA SER A 680 -9.10 -28.00 48.68
C SER A 680 -8.60 -29.36 48.19
N ASN A 681 -8.51 -29.61 46.87
CA ASN A 681 -7.77 -30.70 46.25
C ASN A 681 -7.13 -30.40 44.88
N GLY A 682 -6.93 -29.15 44.42
CA GLY A 682 -6.30 -28.88 43.11
C GLY A 682 -6.91 -29.66 41.93
N GLY A 683 -8.18 -30.07 42.03
CA GLY A 683 -8.73 -31.23 41.30
C GLY A 683 -8.79 -31.06 39.79
N SER A 684 -9.03 -29.85 39.26
CA SER A 684 -9.09 -29.62 37.80
C SER A 684 -7.70 -29.54 37.16
N LEU A 685 -6.76 -28.78 37.76
CA LEU A 685 -5.35 -28.76 37.34
C LEU A 685 -4.70 -30.13 37.49
N LYS A 686 -5.07 -30.86 38.55
CA LYS A 686 -4.62 -32.24 38.77
C LYS A 686 -5.26 -33.19 37.76
N SER A 687 -6.54 -33.03 37.43
CA SER A 687 -7.21 -33.81 36.37
C SER A 687 -6.61 -33.53 34.99
N TYR A 688 -6.26 -32.28 34.69
CA TYR A 688 -5.60 -31.91 33.44
C TYR A 688 -4.15 -32.40 33.40
N GLN A 689 -3.46 -32.34 34.54
CA GLN A 689 -2.13 -32.93 34.69
C GLN A 689 -2.19 -34.46 34.60
N GLU A 690 -3.23 -35.10 35.12
CA GLU A 690 -3.48 -36.54 35.01
C GLU A 690 -3.84 -36.93 33.58
N GLN A 691 -4.68 -36.15 32.89
CA GLN A 691 -4.97 -36.32 31.46
C GLN A 691 -3.73 -36.10 30.60
N LEU A 692 -2.95 -35.06 30.85
CA LEU A 692 -1.69 -34.80 30.14
C LEU A 692 -0.65 -35.86 30.47
N ASP A 693 -0.52 -36.29 31.72
CA ASP A 693 0.36 -37.40 32.10
C ASP A 693 -0.13 -38.72 31.50
N GLU A 694 -1.44 -38.92 31.30
CA GLU A 694 -2.03 -40.07 30.62
C GLU A 694 -1.89 -39.96 29.10
N THR A 695 -1.94 -38.77 28.50
CA THR A 695 -1.64 -38.54 27.08
C THR A 695 -0.16 -38.72 26.80
N ILE A 696 0.72 -38.18 27.66
CA ILE A 696 2.16 -38.42 27.62
C ILE A 696 2.43 -39.90 27.82
N ARG A 697 1.79 -40.55 28.81
CA ARG A 697 1.93 -41.99 29.03
C ARG A 697 1.41 -42.80 27.85
N SER A 698 0.25 -42.45 27.28
CA SER A 698 -0.32 -43.11 26.11
C SER A 698 0.53 -42.89 24.88
N TYR A 699 1.11 -41.70 24.70
CA TYR A 699 2.09 -41.43 23.66
C TYR A 699 3.34 -42.28 23.84
N ILE A 700 3.87 -42.38 25.07
CA ILE A 700 5.00 -43.24 25.42
C ILE A 700 4.65 -44.72 25.15
N GLU A 701 3.50 -45.19 25.61
CA GLU A 701 3.02 -46.56 25.43
C GLU A 701 2.78 -46.90 23.95
N ARG A 702 2.23 -45.97 23.16
CA ARG A 702 2.06 -46.10 21.69
C ARG A 702 3.39 -46.03 20.95
N SER A 703 4.33 -45.24 21.44
CA SER A 703 5.68 -45.15 20.88
C SER A 703 6.53 -46.38 21.17
N THR A 704 6.06 -47.34 21.98
CA THR A 704 6.76 -48.59 22.37
C THR A 704 8.18 -48.44 22.97
N LEU A 705 8.70 -47.21 23.05
CA LEU A 705 10.00 -46.84 23.58
C LEU A 705 9.99 -46.89 25.10
N LYS A 706 11.06 -47.44 25.69
CA LYS A 706 11.22 -47.49 27.13
C LYS A 706 11.51 -46.09 27.68
N PRO A 707 11.09 -45.78 28.92
CA PRO A 707 11.39 -44.49 29.55
C PRO A 707 12.89 -44.13 29.56
N GLU A 708 13.77 -45.13 29.63
CA GLU A 708 15.23 -44.97 29.55
C GLU A 708 15.69 -44.52 28.16
N GLU A 709 15.09 -45.06 27.10
CA GLU A 709 15.37 -44.70 25.69
C GLU A 709 14.88 -43.29 25.40
N ILE A 710 13.72 -42.89 25.96
CA ILE A 710 13.20 -41.52 25.87
C ILE A 710 14.11 -40.52 26.60
N GLY A 711 14.63 -40.89 27.76
CA GLY A 711 15.61 -40.08 28.50
C GLY A 711 16.94 -39.95 27.76
N GLN A 712 17.38 -41.01 27.08
CA GLN A 712 18.55 -40.97 26.20
C GLN A 712 18.30 -40.04 25.01
N LEU A 713 17.18 -40.20 24.30
CA LEU A 713 16.77 -39.32 23.21
C LEU A 713 16.74 -37.84 23.62
N ASP A 714 16.11 -37.50 24.77
CA ASP A 714 16.08 -36.11 25.28
C ASP A 714 17.50 -35.58 25.59
N SER A 715 18.37 -36.40 26.16
CA SER A 715 19.77 -36.04 26.42
C SER A 715 20.56 -35.81 25.13
N LEU A 716 20.35 -36.66 24.12
CA LEU A 716 20.97 -36.56 22.80
C LEU A 716 20.51 -35.25 22.12
N TYR A 717 19.21 -34.97 22.10
CA TYR A 717 18.65 -33.74 21.51
C TYR A 717 19.14 -32.45 22.18
N ASN A 718 19.15 -32.40 23.52
CA ASN A 718 19.67 -31.22 24.25
C ASN A 718 21.18 -31.02 24.04
N SER A 719 21.93 -32.09 23.78
CA SER A 719 23.35 -32.01 23.42
C SER A 719 23.52 -31.49 21.99
N SER A 720 22.71 -31.97 21.05
CA SER A 720 22.63 -31.49 19.66
C SER A 720 22.26 -30.00 19.57
N LEU A 721 21.25 -29.56 20.33
CA LEU A 721 20.84 -28.15 20.38
C LEU A 721 21.96 -27.22 20.86
N LYS A 722 22.74 -27.64 21.87
CA LYS A 722 23.87 -26.83 22.37
C LYS A 722 24.99 -26.68 21.35
N GLU A 723 25.17 -27.65 20.47
CA GLU A 723 26.13 -27.54 19.37
C GLU A 723 25.58 -26.70 18.22
N LEU A 724 24.28 -26.81 17.90
CA LEU A 724 23.60 -26.00 16.88
C LEU A 724 23.42 -24.52 17.27
N GLU A 725 23.21 -24.20 18.56
CA GLU A 725 23.09 -22.82 19.07
C GLU A 725 24.36 -21.96 18.87
N LYS A 726 25.48 -22.60 18.54
CA LYS A 726 26.76 -21.95 18.22
C LYS A 726 26.92 -21.64 16.73
N ALA A 727 26.13 -22.25 15.84
CA ALA A 727 26.19 -22.06 14.39
C ALA A 727 25.18 -21.00 13.89
N SER A 728 25.55 -20.22 12.88
CA SER A 728 24.64 -19.26 12.22
C SER A 728 23.91 -19.89 11.02
N VAL A 729 22.84 -19.24 10.55
CA VAL A 729 22.10 -19.68 9.35
C VAL A 729 23.00 -19.74 8.11
N GLN A 730 23.91 -18.77 7.97
CA GLN A 730 24.88 -18.72 6.87
C GLN A 730 25.88 -19.89 6.92
N ASP A 731 26.23 -20.36 8.11
CA ASP A 731 27.11 -21.52 8.28
C ASP A 731 26.43 -22.81 7.81
N ILE A 732 25.12 -22.94 8.06
CA ILE A 732 24.31 -24.10 7.66
C ILE A 732 24.07 -24.11 6.15
N GLU A 733 23.73 -22.96 5.55
CA GLU A 733 23.60 -22.81 4.09
C GLU A 733 24.93 -23.08 3.36
N HIS A 734 26.06 -22.71 3.96
CA HIS A 734 27.38 -23.00 3.39
C HIS A 734 27.70 -24.50 3.41
N LEU A 735 27.40 -25.19 4.51
CA LEU A 735 27.56 -26.65 4.62
C LEU A 735 26.66 -27.41 3.65
N ASP A 736 25.42 -26.95 3.48
CA ASP A 736 24.48 -27.53 2.50
C ASP A 736 25.02 -27.43 1.07
N SER A 737 25.53 -26.26 0.69
CA SER A 737 26.15 -26.05 -0.63
C SER A 737 27.40 -26.91 -0.87
N LEU A 738 28.23 -27.12 0.16
CA LEU A 738 29.40 -28.02 0.07
C LEU A 738 28.98 -29.49 -0.10
N LEU A 739 27.93 -29.92 0.59
CA LEU A 739 27.36 -31.26 0.48
C LEU A 739 26.73 -31.48 -0.90
N GLU A 740 25.95 -30.53 -1.42
CA GLU A 740 25.39 -30.59 -2.78
C GLU A 740 26.48 -30.78 -3.83
N LYS A 741 27.56 -30.00 -3.71
CA LYS A 741 28.68 -30.10 -4.64
C LYS A 741 29.30 -31.50 -4.60
N ARG A 742 29.45 -32.09 -3.40
CA ARG A 742 30.02 -33.43 -3.26
C ARG A 742 29.06 -34.52 -3.75
N ILE A 743 27.76 -34.44 -3.44
CA ILE A 743 26.72 -35.38 -3.89
C ILE A 743 26.61 -35.35 -5.43
N SER A 744 26.79 -34.18 -6.07
CA SER A 744 26.73 -34.04 -7.53
C SER A 744 27.78 -34.89 -8.28
N GLU A 745 28.81 -35.38 -7.59
CA GLU A 745 29.82 -36.26 -8.16
C GLU A 745 29.39 -37.74 -8.23
N ARG A 746 28.30 -38.13 -7.55
CA ARG A 746 27.78 -39.52 -7.45
C ARG A 746 27.65 -40.21 -8.81
N LEU A 747 27.04 -39.53 -9.78
CA LEU A 747 26.81 -40.07 -11.13
C LEU A 747 28.13 -40.49 -11.82
N LYS A 748 29.24 -39.83 -11.49
CA LYS A 748 30.57 -40.14 -12.01
C LYS A 748 31.08 -41.49 -11.50
N TYR A 749 30.83 -41.80 -10.22
CA TYR A 749 31.23 -43.07 -9.58
C TYR A 749 30.29 -44.23 -9.95
N GLU A 750 29.00 -43.98 -10.19
CA GLU A 750 28.08 -45.02 -10.68
C GLU A 750 28.41 -45.45 -12.11
N ASN A 751 28.73 -44.48 -12.97
CA ASN A 751 29.18 -44.75 -14.34
C ASN A 751 30.53 -45.49 -14.37
N ALA A 752 31.46 -45.10 -13.50
CA ALA A 752 32.71 -45.80 -13.25
C ALA A 752 32.48 -47.29 -12.94
N GLN A 753 31.57 -47.53 -12.01
CA GLN A 753 31.25 -48.86 -11.51
C GLN A 753 30.58 -49.71 -12.58
N LEU A 754 29.63 -49.15 -13.33
CA LEU A 754 28.98 -49.82 -14.44
C LEU A 754 30.00 -50.31 -15.48
N LEU A 755 30.96 -49.45 -15.83
CA LEU A 755 32.04 -49.80 -16.75
C LEU A 755 32.88 -50.97 -16.22
N ILE A 756 33.29 -50.94 -14.95
CA ILE A 756 34.09 -52.02 -14.36
C ILE A 756 33.32 -53.34 -14.30
N ARG A 757 32.04 -53.30 -13.93
CA ARG A 757 31.16 -54.48 -13.93
C ARG A 757 30.96 -55.06 -15.32
N LEU A 758 30.85 -54.22 -16.35
CA LEU A 758 30.81 -54.65 -17.75
C LEU A 758 32.12 -55.32 -18.17
N LEU A 759 33.27 -54.77 -17.79
CA LEU A 759 34.59 -55.35 -18.09
C LEU A 759 34.82 -56.69 -17.37
N LEU A 760 34.42 -56.78 -16.09
CA LEU A 760 34.43 -58.02 -15.30
C LEU A 760 33.55 -59.12 -15.91
N ARG A 761 32.40 -58.74 -16.47
CA ARG A 761 31.49 -59.67 -17.20
C ARG A 761 32.00 -60.03 -18.59
N GLY A 762 32.71 -59.11 -19.26
CA GLY A 762 33.22 -59.26 -20.61
C GLY A 762 34.50 -60.09 -20.77
N ASN A 763 35.13 -60.53 -19.66
CA ASN A 763 36.41 -61.26 -19.65
C ASN A 763 37.57 -60.51 -20.34
N LEU A 764 37.67 -59.19 -20.13
CA LEU A 764 38.66 -58.31 -20.78
C LEU A 764 39.86 -57.94 -19.87
N LEU A 765 40.24 -58.84 -18.95
CA LEU A 765 41.24 -58.58 -17.88
C LEU A 765 42.39 -59.59 -17.96
N LYS A 766 43.56 -59.25 -17.41
CA LYS A 766 44.88 -59.92 -17.60
C LYS A 766 44.91 -61.44 -17.39
N ASP A 767 43.95 -62.00 -16.64
CA ASP A 767 43.85 -63.43 -16.34
C ASP A 767 43.10 -64.23 -17.43
N VAL A 768 42.80 -63.63 -18.58
CA VAL A 768 42.10 -64.25 -19.72
C VAL A 768 43.09 -64.50 -20.88
N PRO A 769 43.07 -65.69 -21.53
CA PRO A 769 44.03 -66.03 -22.59
C PRO A 769 43.99 -65.04 -23.77
N GLN A 770 45.16 -64.46 -24.07
CA GLN A 770 45.37 -63.35 -25.00
C GLN A 770 44.87 -63.60 -26.44
N LEU A 771 44.16 -62.60 -26.99
CA LEU A 771 44.13 -62.33 -28.44
C LEU A 771 45.42 -61.60 -28.82
N LYS A 772 46.35 -62.32 -29.45
CA LYS A 772 47.57 -61.77 -30.03
C LYS A 772 47.27 -61.01 -31.33
N ASN A 773 47.47 -59.69 -31.36
CA ASN A 773 48.54 -59.07 -32.17
C ASN A 773 48.64 -57.54 -31.95
N PRO A 774 49.78 -57.05 -31.42
CA PRO A 774 50.09 -55.64 -31.30
C PRO A 774 51.01 -55.18 -32.45
N GLU A 775 50.72 -54.02 -33.05
CA GLU A 775 51.77 -53.24 -33.70
C GLU A 775 52.02 -51.95 -32.92
N SER A 776 53.21 -51.92 -32.36
CA SER A 776 53.82 -50.88 -31.56
C SER A 776 54.73 -50.02 -32.43
N SER A 777 54.48 -48.72 -32.51
CA SER A 777 55.57 -47.72 -32.55
C SER A 777 55.01 -46.30 -32.44
N ARG A 778 54.62 -45.92 -31.22
CA ARG A 778 54.81 -44.57 -30.62
C ARG A 778 54.20 -44.46 -29.21
N LEU A 779 54.14 -45.60 -28.50
CA LEU A 779 53.80 -45.69 -27.07
C LEU A 779 54.84 -45.00 -26.16
N GLU A 780 56.02 -44.68 -26.68
CA GLU A 780 57.07 -43.98 -25.92
C GLU A 780 56.95 -42.45 -25.93
N GLN A 781 56.12 -41.86 -26.81
CA GLN A 781 55.92 -40.40 -26.83
C GLN A 781 54.71 -39.92 -26.02
N LYS A 782 53.76 -40.80 -25.68
CA LYS A 782 52.57 -40.45 -24.88
C LYS A 782 52.73 -40.64 -23.38
N PHE A 783 53.83 -41.25 -22.92
CA PHE A 783 54.15 -41.37 -21.48
C PHE A 783 54.56 -40.02 -20.84
N PHE A 784 54.98 -39.04 -21.65
CA PHE A 784 55.49 -37.75 -21.15
C PHE A 784 54.37 -36.75 -20.78
N TYR A 785 53.17 -36.85 -21.37
CA TYR A 785 52.03 -35.98 -21.03
C TYR A 785 51.19 -36.51 -19.85
N THR A 786 51.22 -37.82 -19.60
CA THR A 786 50.57 -38.47 -18.45
C THR A 786 51.08 -37.95 -17.10
N LEU A 787 52.38 -37.61 -16.99
CA LEU A 787 53.00 -37.11 -15.75
C LEU A 787 52.68 -35.64 -15.44
N LYS A 788 52.21 -34.86 -16.42
CA LYS A 788 51.89 -33.44 -16.22
C LYS A 788 50.45 -33.20 -15.76
N VAL A 789 49.56 -34.17 -16.01
CA VAL A 789 48.16 -34.15 -15.57
C VAL A 789 47.98 -34.83 -14.19
N SER A 790 48.86 -35.76 -13.82
CA SER A 790 48.89 -36.36 -12.46
C SER A 790 49.16 -35.35 -11.33
N ALA A 791 49.56 -34.11 -11.64
CA ALA A 791 49.78 -33.04 -10.68
C ALA A 791 48.48 -32.30 -10.24
N LEU A 792 47.33 -32.60 -10.86
CA LEU A 792 46.03 -32.00 -10.54
C LEU A 792 45.05 -32.98 -9.86
N ILE A 793 45.49 -34.21 -9.56
CA ILE A 793 44.71 -35.20 -8.82
C ILE A 793 44.95 -34.97 -7.32
N ILE A 794 43.87 -34.68 -6.60
CA ILE A 794 43.81 -34.43 -5.15
C ILE A 794 44.61 -35.52 -4.41
N SER A 795 45.67 -35.13 -3.71
CA SER A 795 46.59 -36.06 -3.03
C SER A 795 45.90 -36.95 -1.98
N ASP A 796 44.73 -36.54 -1.49
CA ASP A 796 44.02 -37.21 -0.40
C ASP A 796 43.29 -38.49 -0.86
N GLU A 797 42.71 -38.52 -2.07
CA GLU A 797 42.05 -39.72 -2.60
C GLU A 797 43.05 -40.77 -3.10
N PHE A 798 44.17 -40.32 -3.68
CA PHE A 798 45.30 -41.21 -4.02
C PHE A 798 45.86 -41.89 -2.76
N ASN A 799 45.97 -41.16 -1.65
CA ASN A 799 46.42 -41.71 -0.38
C ASN A 799 45.41 -42.69 0.26
N ARG A 800 44.10 -42.42 0.21
CA ARG A 800 43.08 -43.34 0.77
C ARG A 800 43.02 -44.69 0.04
N GLY A 801 43.09 -44.69 -1.29
CA GLY A 801 43.15 -45.93 -2.08
C GLY A 801 44.43 -46.74 -1.83
N MET A 802 45.55 -46.04 -1.58
CA MET A 802 46.85 -46.65 -1.26
C MET A 802 46.92 -47.25 0.16
N VAL A 803 46.23 -46.66 1.13
CA VAL A 803 46.20 -47.14 2.53
C VAL A 803 45.53 -48.53 2.66
N HIS A 804 44.62 -48.88 1.76
CA HIS A 804 43.95 -50.19 1.76
C HIS A 804 44.79 -51.33 1.15
N GLN A 805 46.01 -51.10 0.67
CA GLN A 805 47.00 -52.09 0.16
C GLN A 805 46.51 -53.08 -0.92
N GLU A 806 45.28 -52.96 -1.44
CA GLU A 806 44.73 -53.86 -2.47
C GLU A 806 45.12 -53.47 -3.91
N PHE A 807 45.81 -52.33 -4.11
CA PHE A 807 46.19 -51.81 -5.42
C PHE A 807 47.70 -51.49 -5.50
N THR A 808 48.29 -51.65 -6.68
CA THR A 808 49.59 -51.02 -6.95
C THR A 808 49.39 -49.55 -7.34
N PRO A 809 50.35 -48.65 -7.04
CA PRO A 809 50.26 -47.24 -7.47
C PRO A 809 50.05 -47.09 -8.98
N THR A 810 50.62 -48.01 -9.75
CA THR A 810 50.49 -48.08 -11.21
C THR A 810 49.07 -48.46 -11.63
N SER A 811 48.48 -49.49 -11.00
CA SER A 811 47.13 -49.96 -11.31
C SER A 811 46.07 -48.92 -10.93
N MET A 812 46.23 -48.25 -9.79
CA MET A 812 45.33 -47.17 -9.35
C MET A 812 45.41 -45.94 -10.25
N ALA A 813 46.63 -45.54 -10.64
CA ALA A 813 46.83 -44.46 -11.60
C ALA A 813 46.18 -44.79 -12.95
N GLN A 814 46.31 -46.02 -13.44
CA GLN A 814 45.67 -46.47 -14.69
C GLN A 814 44.14 -46.43 -14.60
N CYS A 815 43.54 -46.89 -13.49
CA CYS A 815 42.09 -46.82 -13.28
C CYS A 815 41.58 -45.37 -13.21
N LEU A 816 42.29 -44.48 -12.49
CA LEU A 816 41.94 -43.05 -12.40
C LEU A 816 42.07 -42.32 -13.74
N GLN A 817 43.09 -42.63 -14.52
CA GLN A 817 43.32 -42.02 -15.82
C GLN A 817 42.23 -42.38 -16.84
N VAL A 818 41.74 -43.62 -16.78
CA VAL A 818 40.60 -44.08 -17.58
C VAL A 818 39.30 -43.42 -17.12
N LEU A 819 39.06 -43.33 -15.82
CA LEU A 819 37.88 -42.65 -15.30
C LEU A 819 37.81 -41.21 -15.75
N GLN A 820 38.95 -40.52 -15.73
CA GLN A 820 39.05 -39.15 -16.21
C GLN A 820 38.74 -39.03 -17.71
N LEU A 821 39.16 -40.00 -18.54
CA LEU A 821 38.83 -40.06 -19.97
C LEU A 821 37.36 -40.42 -20.25
N PHE A 822 36.74 -41.23 -19.40
CA PHE A 822 35.32 -41.62 -19.50
C PHE A 822 34.38 -40.49 -19.08
N LEU A 823 34.77 -39.72 -18.06
CA LEU A 823 33.97 -38.63 -17.49
C LEU A 823 33.99 -37.33 -18.32
N THR A 824 34.84 -37.23 -19.34
CA THR A 824 34.88 -36.09 -20.28
C THR A 824 33.95 -36.23 -21.50
N GLU A 825 33.08 -37.24 -21.52
CA GLU A 825 31.94 -37.43 -22.46
C GLU A 825 32.21 -37.31 -23.98
N ASN A 826 33.44 -37.53 -24.48
CA ASN A 826 33.72 -37.63 -25.92
C ASN A 826 34.75 -38.72 -26.24
N LEU A 827 34.31 -39.98 -26.19
CA LEU A 827 35.15 -41.15 -26.49
C LEU A 827 34.92 -41.62 -27.94
N GLU A 828 35.85 -41.27 -28.84
CA GLU A 828 35.89 -41.82 -30.20
C GLU A 828 36.31 -43.31 -30.21
N ARG A 829 36.00 -44.00 -31.31
CA ARG A 829 36.16 -45.47 -31.47
C ARG A 829 37.60 -45.96 -31.23
N ASP A 830 38.60 -45.12 -31.53
CA ASP A 830 40.02 -45.43 -31.34
C ASP A 830 40.51 -45.17 -29.91
N ASP A 831 39.85 -44.28 -29.15
CA ASP A 831 40.17 -44.03 -27.75
C ASP A 831 39.55 -45.09 -26.83
N ALA A 832 38.36 -45.59 -27.17
CA ALA A 832 37.78 -46.78 -26.53
C ALA A 832 38.68 -48.02 -26.68
N ARG A 833 39.36 -48.19 -27.82
CA ARG A 833 40.34 -49.28 -28.04
C ARG A 833 41.61 -49.13 -27.20
N LYS A 834 42.13 -47.91 -27.06
CA LYS A 834 43.28 -47.65 -26.16
C LYS A 834 42.91 -47.90 -24.70
N LEU A 835 41.70 -47.49 -24.32
CA LEU A 835 41.14 -47.72 -22.99
C LEU A 835 41.10 -49.22 -22.67
N LEU A 836 40.54 -50.03 -23.58
CA LEU A 836 40.47 -51.48 -23.44
C LEU A 836 41.85 -52.15 -23.33
N ASN A 837 42.84 -51.70 -24.10
CA ASN A 837 44.21 -52.23 -24.03
C ASN A 837 44.96 -51.90 -22.72
N GLU A 838 44.65 -50.78 -22.07
CA GLU A 838 45.19 -50.50 -20.73
C GLU A 838 44.46 -51.31 -19.65
N TRP A 839 43.15 -51.52 -19.78
CA TRP A 839 42.37 -52.39 -18.89
C TRP A 839 42.75 -53.87 -18.98
N GLU A 840 43.17 -54.37 -20.14
CA GLU A 840 43.73 -55.73 -20.29
C GLU A 840 44.94 -55.97 -19.39
N LYS A 841 45.63 -54.91 -18.93
CA LYS A 841 46.80 -55.01 -18.05
C LYS A 841 46.44 -55.02 -16.57
N VAL A 842 45.20 -54.67 -16.22
CA VAL A 842 44.66 -54.74 -14.86
C VAL A 842 44.22 -56.19 -14.58
N SER A 843 44.66 -56.76 -13.46
CA SER A 843 44.24 -58.12 -13.09
C SER A 843 42.76 -58.16 -12.73
N ARG A 844 42.15 -59.34 -12.85
CA ARG A 844 40.75 -59.51 -12.44
C ARG A 844 40.58 -59.22 -10.95
N GLN A 845 41.58 -59.55 -10.13
CA GLN A 845 41.58 -59.28 -8.69
C GLN A 845 41.58 -57.78 -8.39
N GLU A 846 42.39 -56.99 -9.08
CA GLU A 846 42.44 -55.53 -8.91
C GLU A 846 41.13 -54.86 -9.37
N ALA A 847 40.54 -55.31 -10.48
CA ALA A 847 39.25 -54.78 -10.95
C ALA A 847 38.09 -55.08 -9.98
N VAL A 848 38.08 -56.27 -9.35
CA VAL A 848 37.09 -56.63 -8.32
C VAL A 848 37.30 -55.79 -7.05
N ALA A 849 38.54 -55.53 -6.65
CA ALA A 849 38.83 -54.63 -5.55
C ALA A 849 38.35 -53.21 -5.85
N PHE A 850 38.51 -52.75 -7.09
CA PHE A 850 38.07 -51.41 -7.52
C PHE A 850 36.54 -51.29 -7.59
N ASP A 851 35.84 -52.32 -8.07
CA ASP A 851 34.36 -52.40 -8.01
C ASP A 851 33.86 -52.31 -6.56
N ARG A 852 34.52 -53.02 -5.63
CA ARG A 852 34.22 -52.97 -4.20
C ARG A 852 34.50 -51.60 -3.59
N PHE A 853 35.60 -50.94 -3.98
CA PHE A 853 35.90 -49.58 -3.57
C PHE A 853 34.81 -48.60 -4.05
N LEU A 854 34.35 -48.72 -5.30
CA LEU A 854 33.27 -47.90 -5.83
C LEU A 854 31.92 -48.18 -5.17
N ASP A 855 31.63 -49.44 -4.80
CA ASP A 855 30.47 -49.79 -3.96
C ASP A 855 30.54 -49.08 -2.60
N GLN A 856 31.72 -49.02 -1.97
CA GLN A 856 31.91 -48.29 -0.71
C GLN A 856 31.76 -46.77 -0.90
N GLN A 857 32.20 -46.21 -2.03
CA GLN A 857 31.97 -44.80 -2.35
C GLN A 857 30.48 -44.50 -2.62
N ALA A 858 29.75 -45.41 -3.27
CA ALA A 858 28.31 -45.26 -3.49
C ALA A 858 27.55 -45.21 -2.16
N MET A 859 27.87 -46.12 -1.22
CA MET A 859 27.30 -46.08 0.15
C MET A 859 27.65 -44.79 0.90
N TYR A 860 28.84 -44.22 0.66
CA TYR A 860 29.23 -42.93 1.23
C TYR A 860 28.40 -41.77 0.67
N PHE A 861 28.10 -41.76 -0.64
CA PHE A 861 27.22 -40.75 -1.23
C PHE A 861 25.77 -40.85 -0.74
N ASP A 862 25.24 -42.06 -0.55
CA ASP A 862 23.92 -42.26 0.07
C ASP A 862 23.87 -41.65 1.49
N HIS A 863 24.94 -41.83 2.27
CA HIS A 863 25.07 -41.19 3.59
C HIS A 863 25.15 -39.66 3.50
N LEU A 864 25.86 -39.09 2.51
CA LEU A 864 25.93 -37.63 2.33
C LEU A 864 24.58 -37.03 1.94
N GLU A 865 23.80 -37.71 1.09
CA GLU A 865 22.47 -37.30 0.66
C GLU A 865 21.48 -37.33 1.82
N TYR A 866 21.57 -38.37 2.66
CA TYR A 866 20.80 -38.44 3.91
C TYR A 866 21.15 -37.29 4.87
N LYS A 867 22.45 -36.98 5.02
CA LYS A 867 22.93 -35.85 5.83
C LYS A 867 22.44 -34.49 5.34
N LYS A 868 22.25 -34.34 4.02
CA LYS A 868 21.71 -33.11 3.42
C LYS A 868 20.24 -32.89 3.79
N ILE A 869 19.41 -33.95 3.70
CA ILE A 869 17.99 -33.90 4.06
C ILE A 869 17.78 -33.45 5.52
N ILE A 870 18.68 -33.86 6.43
CA ILE A 870 18.67 -33.43 7.84
C ILE A 870 18.88 -31.91 7.96
N LEU A 871 19.78 -31.32 7.17
CA LEU A 871 20.07 -29.87 7.16
C LEU A 871 18.93 -29.06 6.52
N GLU A 872 18.38 -29.52 5.39
CA GLU A 872 17.25 -28.86 4.72
C GLU A 872 16.01 -28.78 5.63
N ASN A 873 15.74 -29.84 6.40
CA ASN A 873 14.64 -29.87 7.36
C ASN A 873 14.86 -28.95 8.57
N LEU A 874 16.10 -28.82 9.05
CA LEU A 874 16.45 -27.89 10.12
C LEU A 874 16.28 -26.42 9.70
N LEU A 875 16.55 -26.11 8.42
CA LEU A 875 16.34 -24.78 7.84
C LEU A 875 14.85 -24.46 7.63
N SER A 876 14.05 -25.43 7.16
CA SER A 876 12.63 -25.23 6.85
C SER A 876 11.76 -24.99 8.09
N GLU A 877 12.07 -25.65 9.21
CA GLU A 877 11.34 -25.55 10.49
C GLU A 877 11.70 -24.30 11.33
N LYS A 878 12.57 -23.39 10.83
CA LYS A 878 13.03 -22.16 11.53
C LYS A 878 13.56 -22.39 12.96
N ILE A 879 14.16 -23.56 13.22
CA ILE A 879 14.66 -23.94 14.56
C ILE A 879 15.94 -23.15 14.94
N VAL A 880 16.61 -22.53 13.97
CA VAL A 880 17.90 -21.82 14.15
C VAL A 880 17.69 -20.34 14.53
N CYS A 881 18.36 -19.88 15.59
CA CYS A 881 18.34 -18.48 16.01
C CYS A 881 19.14 -17.57 15.05
N ARG A 882 18.56 -16.44 14.62
CA ARG A 882 19.29 -15.37 13.91
C ARG A 882 20.30 -14.67 14.82
N LYS A 883 21.52 -15.19 14.94
CA LYS A 883 22.65 -14.45 15.53
C LYS A 883 23.55 -13.90 14.41
N LYS A 884 23.87 -12.61 14.45
CA LYS A 884 25.00 -12.03 13.72
C LYS A 884 26.28 -12.56 14.36
N SER A 885 27.13 -13.26 13.60
CA SER A 885 28.37 -13.82 14.13
C SER A 885 29.37 -12.73 14.51
N ILE A 886 30.08 -12.98 15.62
CA ILE A 886 31.40 -12.41 15.93
C ILE A 886 32.35 -13.61 15.91
N GLY A 887 33.45 -13.45 15.18
CA GLY A 887 34.31 -14.53 14.71
C GLY A 887 34.97 -15.37 15.81
N ASP A 888 34.71 -16.66 15.75
CA ASP A 888 35.64 -17.74 16.08
C ASP A 888 35.42 -18.84 15.02
N ALA A 889 36.52 -19.40 14.49
CA ALA A 889 36.45 -20.46 13.49
C ALA A 889 35.91 -21.75 14.14
N PHE A 890 34.71 -22.16 13.77
CA PHE A 890 34.12 -23.41 14.22
C PHE A 890 34.79 -24.59 13.49
N ASP A 891 35.15 -25.66 14.20
CA ASP A 891 35.58 -26.91 13.56
C ASP A 891 34.31 -27.65 13.08
N TYR A 892 33.90 -27.29 11.87
CA TYR A 892 32.62 -27.66 11.27
C TYR A 892 32.47 -29.18 11.12
N GLU A 893 33.57 -29.88 10.85
CA GLU A 893 33.56 -31.31 10.56
C GLU A 893 33.24 -32.13 11.83
N THR A 894 33.87 -31.80 12.98
CA THR A 894 33.69 -32.56 14.23
C THR A 894 32.33 -32.33 14.89
N SER A 895 31.77 -31.14 14.76
CA SER A 895 30.46 -30.80 15.36
C SER A 895 29.30 -31.32 14.53
N PHE A 896 29.47 -31.35 13.21
CA PHE A 896 28.54 -31.98 12.27
C PHE A 896 28.56 -33.50 12.38
N GLU A 897 29.73 -34.12 12.45
CA GLU A 897 29.86 -35.56 12.71
C GLU A 897 29.17 -35.99 14.00
N LYS A 898 29.29 -35.19 15.07
CA LYS A 898 28.54 -35.42 16.30
C LYS A 898 27.03 -35.32 16.09
N LEU A 899 26.54 -34.33 15.36
CA LEU A 899 25.10 -34.18 15.09
C LEU A 899 24.53 -35.34 14.29
N VAL A 900 25.28 -35.81 13.28
CA VAL A 900 24.93 -36.98 12.48
C VAL A 900 24.94 -38.24 13.33
N GLN A 901 25.98 -38.44 14.14
CA GLN A 901 26.06 -39.59 15.04
C GLN A 901 24.90 -39.59 16.06
N LEU A 902 24.56 -38.43 16.63
CA LEU A 902 23.44 -38.27 17.55
C LEU A 902 22.08 -38.52 16.85
N TYR A 903 21.97 -38.18 15.57
CA TYR A 903 20.79 -38.47 14.75
C TYR A 903 20.67 -39.96 14.44
N GLU A 904 21.75 -40.61 13.97
CA GLU A 904 21.81 -42.07 13.72
C GLU A 904 21.50 -42.87 15.00
N GLU A 905 22.05 -42.45 16.15
CA GLU A 905 21.76 -43.06 17.47
C GLU A 905 20.27 -42.91 17.87
N SER A 906 19.59 -41.86 17.41
CA SER A 906 18.17 -41.63 17.67
C SER A 906 17.23 -42.32 16.68
N GLU A 907 17.68 -42.49 15.44
CA GLU A 907 16.93 -43.09 14.34
C GLU A 907 16.70 -44.58 14.57
N ASP A 908 17.70 -45.34 15.01
CA ASP A 908 17.58 -46.77 15.35
C ASP A 908 16.49 -47.06 16.41
N ALA A 909 16.24 -46.11 17.30
CA ALA A 909 15.19 -46.18 18.29
C ALA A 909 13.82 -45.82 17.69
N LEU A 910 13.78 -44.78 16.85
CA LEU A 910 12.54 -44.17 16.35
C LEU A 910 11.99 -44.82 15.07
N ASP A 911 12.84 -45.45 14.27
CA ASP A 911 12.47 -46.21 13.07
C ASP A 911 11.60 -47.44 13.43
N LYS A 912 11.84 -48.02 14.62
CA LYS A 912 10.99 -49.09 15.21
C LYS A 912 9.53 -48.67 15.40
N VAL A 913 9.25 -47.36 15.44
CA VAL A 913 7.92 -46.78 15.60
C VAL A 913 7.50 -45.86 14.47
N GLY A 914 8.24 -45.87 13.36
CA GLY A 914 7.89 -45.11 12.15
C GLY A 914 7.83 -43.60 12.39
N LEU A 915 8.64 -43.09 13.32
CA LEU A 915 8.77 -41.66 13.60
C LEU A 915 10.18 -41.19 13.26
N THR A 916 10.30 -39.94 12.83
CA THR A 916 11.61 -39.30 12.67
C THR A 916 12.05 -38.65 13.99
N PRO A 917 13.37 -38.52 14.24
CA PRO A 917 13.89 -37.73 15.37
C PRO A 917 13.23 -36.36 15.51
N PHE A 918 13.04 -35.65 14.40
CA PHE A 918 12.42 -34.32 14.40
C PHE A 918 10.95 -34.32 14.84
N THR A 919 10.14 -35.23 14.31
CA THR A 919 8.72 -35.34 14.68
C THR A 919 8.53 -35.79 16.13
N PHE A 920 9.36 -36.71 16.61
CA PHE A 920 9.38 -37.13 18.01
C PHE A 920 9.79 -35.99 18.94
N PHE A 921 10.91 -35.30 18.67
CA PHE A 921 11.42 -34.25 19.55
C PHE A 921 10.55 -32.98 19.54
N SER A 922 9.93 -32.60 18.42
CA SER A 922 9.04 -31.44 18.41
C SER A 922 7.79 -31.69 19.28
N THR A 923 7.20 -32.88 19.15
CA THR A 923 6.02 -33.31 19.91
C THR A 923 6.37 -33.47 21.39
N TYR A 924 7.49 -34.15 21.71
CA TYR A 924 7.95 -34.39 23.08
C TYR A 924 8.33 -33.10 23.82
N ASN A 925 9.02 -32.16 23.15
CA ASN A 925 9.37 -30.86 23.75
C ASN A 925 8.14 -29.99 24.01
N LYS A 926 7.14 -29.98 23.14
CA LYS A 926 5.87 -29.28 23.38
C LYS A 926 5.17 -29.83 24.63
N MET A 927 5.03 -31.16 24.72
CA MET A 927 4.47 -31.83 25.90
C MET A 927 5.27 -31.56 27.19
N LEU A 928 6.60 -31.54 27.12
CA LEU A 928 7.47 -31.23 28.27
C LEU A 928 7.44 -29.76 28.68
N ARG A 929 7.38 -28.83 27.72
CA ARG A 929 7.23 -27.39 28.00
C ARG A 929 5.91 -27.13 28.70
N GLU A 930 4.82 -27.76 28.26
CA GLU A 930 3.52 -27.66 28.92
C GLU A 930 3.52 -28.33 30.30
N LYS A 931 4.12 -29.51 30.45
CA LYS A 931 4.31 -30.13 31.76
C LYS A 931 5.12 -29.24 32.70
N LYS A 932 6.19 -28.60 32.21
CA LYS A 932 7.00 -27.63 32.97
C LYS A 932 6.21 -26.36 33.27
N ARG A 933 5.42 -25.84 32.31
CA ARG A 933 4.51 -24.69 32.47
C ARG A 933 3.54 -25.00 33.62
N LEU A 934 2.75 -26.07 33.52
CA LEU A 934 1.82 -26.54 34.56
C LEU A 934 2.51 -26.84 35.92
N GLN A 935 3.73 -27.38 35.92
CA GLN A 935 4.48 -27.64 37.16
C GLN A 935 5.06 -26.38 37.82
N GLN A 936 5.59 -25.43 37.04
CA GLN A 936 6.04 -24.12 37.53
C GLN A 936 4.85 -23.30 38.02
N GLN A 937 3.77 -23.39 37.29
CA GLN A 937 2.50 -22.79 37.62
C GLN A 937 1.93 -23.26 38.98
N ARG A 938 2.04 -24.56 39.28
CA ARG A 938 1.72 -25.13 40.59
C ARG A 938 2.62 -24.61 41.73
N LYS A 939 3.83 -24.12 41.39
CA LYS A 939 4.82 -23.58 42.36
C LYS A 939 4.69 -22.07 42.59
N SER A 940 4.12 -21.32 41.63
CA SER A 940 3.91 -19.86 41.69
C SER A 940 2.48 -19.51 41.24
N PRO A 941 1.50 -19.39 42.16
CA PRO A 941 0.11 -19.17 41.82
C PRO A 941 -0.15 -17.68 41.56
N ASP A 942 0.38 -17.12 40.47
CA ASP A 942 -0.09 -15.84 39.97
C ASP A 942 -1.47 -16.04 39.35
N LYS A 943 -2.52 -15.67 40.09
CA LYS A 943 -3.92 -16.07 39.85
C LYS A 943 -4.44 -15.71 38.45
N ASN A 944 -3.85 -14.72 37.78
CA ASN A 944 -4.29 -14.25 36.48
C ASN A 944 -3.81 -15.13 35.32
N THR A 945 -2.63 -15.77 35.42
CA THR A 945 -2.00 -16.55 34.33
C THR A 945 -2.82 -17.79 33.91
N TYR A 946 -3.79 -18.21 34.71
CA TYR A 946 -4.61 -19.44 34.53
C TYR A 946 -6.03 -19.20 34.04
N LEU A 947 -6.40 -17.94 33.86
CA LEU A 947 -7.79 -17.57 33.66
C LEU A 947 -8.37 -18.24 32.41
N LEU A 948 -7.63 -18.25 31.30
CA LEU A 948 -8.06 -18.88 30.06
C LEU A 948 -8.20 -20.40 30.20
N ASP A 949 -7.14 -21.10 30.66
CA ASP A 949 -7.15 -22.56 30.84
C ASP A 949 -8.30 -23.02 31.76
N SER A 950 -8.57 -22.26 32.83
CA SER A 950 -9.67 -22.53 33.76
C SER A 950 -11.04 -22.33 33.11
N ILE A 951 -11.20 -21.29 32.28
CA ILE A 951 -12.43 -21.04 31.53
C ILE A 951 -12.66 -22.15 30.49
N LEU A 952 -11.65 -22.50 29.69
CA LEU A 952 -11.75 -23.54 28.67
C LEU A 952 -12.13 -24.89 29.29
N HIS A 953 -11.53 -25.24 30.44
CA HIS A 953 -11.90 -26.44 31.18
C HIS A 953 -13.35 -26.41 31.69
N LEU A 954 -13.79 -25.30 32.30
CA LEU A 954 -15.16 -25.13 32.79
C LEU A 954 -16.19 -25.27 31.65
N LEU A 955 -15.84 -24.79 30.46
CA LEU A 955 -16.65 -24.88 29.25
C LEU A 955 -16.51 -26.24 28.53
N ASN A 956 -15.72 -27.16 29.07
CA ASN A 956 -15.43 -28.46 28.46
C ASN A 956 -14.92 -28.31 27.01
N VAL A 957 -14.01 -27.36 26.77
CA VAL A 957 -13.31 -27.18 25.49
C VAL A 957 -12.03 -28.00 25.53
N THR A 958 -11.90 -28.92 24.58
CA THR A 958 -10.67 -29.68 24.40
C THR A 958 -9.63 -28.78 23.76
N ILE A 959 -8.50 -28.59 24.42
CA ILE A 959 -7.36 -27.86 23.87
C ILE A 959 -6.62 -28.83 22.93
N SER A 960 -6.43 -28.42 21.67
CA SER A 960 -5.62 -29.15 20.71
C SER A 960 -4.18 -28.66 20.77
N TYR A 961 -3.23 -29.58 20.78
CA TYR A 961 -1.79 -29.28 20.85
C TYR A 961 -1.08 -29.47 19.50
N ASP A 962 -1.73 -30.14 18.57
CA ASP A 962 -1.23 -30.44 17.23
C ASP A 962 -1.86 -29.52 16.16
N SER A 963 -2.89 -28.74 16.54
CA SER A 963 -3.63 -27.83 15.68
C SER A 963 -4.20 -26.64 16.47
N ILE A 964 -4.71 -25.62 15.76
CA ILE A 964 -5.39 -24.46 16.37
C ILE A 964 -6.55 -24.97 17.24
N THR A 965 -6.64 -24.50 18.50
CA THR A 965 -7.77 -24.87 19.36
C THR A 965 -9.05 -24.27 18.83
N GLU A 966 -10.03 -25.13 18.53
CA GLU A 966 -11.33 -24.73 18.02
C GLU A 966 -12.32 -24.54 19.17
N ILE A 967 -12.82 -23.32 19.30
CA ILE A 967 -13.79 -22.95 20.34
C ILE A 967 -15.17 -22.85 19.68
N PRO A 968 -16.12 -23.71 20.03
CA PRO A 968 -17.49 -23.61 19.52
C PRO A 968 -18.10 -22.24 19.85
N LEU A 969 -18.84 -21.65 18.89
CA LEU A 969 -19.49 -20.35 19.03
C LEU A 969 -20.38 -20.29 20.29
N SER A 970 -21.11 -21.37 20.53
CA SER A 970 -21.95 -21.55 21.72
C SER A 970 -21.19 -21.36 23.05
N LYS A 971 -19.89 -21.66 23.09
CA LYS A 971 -18.99 -21.50 24.25
C LYS A 971 -18.16 -20.23 24.19
N ALA A 972 -17.86 -19.72 23.00
CA ALA A 972 -17.10 -18.47 22.80
C ALA A 972 -17.80 -17.26 23.45
N PHE A 973 -19.14 -17.21 23.39
CA PHE A 973 -19.94 -16.22 24.13
C PHE A 973 -19.66 -16.25 25.64
N LEU A 974 -19.77 -17.44 26.25
CA LEU A 974 -19.54 -17.65 27.68
C LEU A 974 -18.10 -17.26 28.07
N MET A 975 -17.12 -17.69 27.27
CA MET A 975 -15.72 -17.36 27.46
C MET A 975 -15.50 -15.85 27.43
N THR A 976 -16.01 -15.15 26.42
CA THR A 976 -15.85 -13.70 26.27
C THR A 976 -16.51 -12.94 27.45
N GLU A 977 -17.68 -13.40 27.91
CA GLU A 977 -18.39 -12.81 29.05
C GLU A 977 -17.69 -13.06 30.40
N LEU A 978 -16.99 -14.18 30.53
CA LEU A 978 -16.11 -14.47 31.67
C LEU A 978 -14.86 -13.61 31.60
N LEU A 979 -14.13 -13.61 30.49
CA LEU A 979 -12.91 -12.79 30.31
C LEU A 979 -13.17 -11.30 30.57
N SER A 980 -14.25 -10.74 30.02
CA SER A 980 -14.63 -9.34 30.24
C SER A 980 -15.00 -9.02 31.68
N SER A 981 -15.41 -10.00 32.49
CA SER A 981 -15.62 -9.78 33.93
C SER A 981 -14.32 -9.56 34.70
N TYR A 982 -13.17 -10.01 34.16
CA TYR A 982 -11.84 -9.76 34.73
C TYR A 982 -11.14 -8.57 34.06
N ALA A 983 -11.23 -8.46 32.73
CA ALA A 983 -10.55 -7.42 31.96
C ALA A 983 -11.27 -6.06 31.99
N GLY A 984 -12.57 -6.04 32.27
CA GLY A 984 -13.44 -4.88 32.11
C GLY A 984 -13.90 -4.70 30.65
N ASP A 985 -14.11 -3.45 30.25
CA ASP A 985 -14.40 -3.04 28.88
C ASP A 985 -13.19 -3.28 27.94
N LEU A 986 -13.40 -3.18 26.63
CA LEU A 986 -12.31 -3.14 25.65
C LEU A 986 -11.86 -1.71 25.37
N SER A 987 -12.81 -0.82 25.13
CA SER A 987 -12.55 0.59 24.85
C SER A 987 -13.66 1.47 25.41
N LEU A 988 -13.26 2.65 25.90
CA LEU A 988 -14.15 3.73 26.31
C LEU A 988 -14.40 4.73 25.18
N ASP A 989 -13.72 4.58 24.04
CA ASP A 989 -13.97 5.43 22.87
C ASP A 989 -15.39 5.19 22.37
N LYS A 990 -15.99 6.25 21.83
CA LYS A 990 -17.34 6.17 21.29
C LYS A 990 -17.34 5.26 20.06
N LYS A 991 -18.14 4.20 20.10
CA LYS A 991 -18.30 3.26 18.98
C LYS A 991 -19.73 3.28 18.46
N TYR A 992 -19.89 3.23 17.14
CA TYR A 992 -21.19 3.13 16.48
C TYR A 992 -21.39 1.67 16.07
N ILE A 993 -22.23 0.95 16.81
CA ILE A 993 -22.42 -0.50 16.64
C ILE A 993 -23.68 -0.73 15.83
N PHE A 994 -23.49 -1.18 14.61
CA PHE A 994 -24.54 -1.58 13.69
C PHE A 994 -24.73 -3.09 13.78
N VAL A 995 -25.96 -3.53 14.03
CA VAL A 995 -26.29 -4.96 14.10
C VAL A 995 -27.32 -5.25 13.03
N ASP A 996 -26.93 -5.98 11.99
CA ASP A 996 -27.86 -6.54 11.02
C ASP A 996 -28.43 -7.87 11.53
N GLU A 997 -29.68 -8.16 11.17
CA GLU A 997 -30.45 -9.31 11.65
C GLU A 997 -30.38 -9.49 13.18
N PHE A 998 -30.55 -8.40 13.95
CA PHE A 998 -30.40 -8.41 15.41
C PHE A 998 -31.27 -9.47 16.11
N GLN A 999 -32.37 -9.89 15.48
CA GLN A 999 -33.26 -10.91 16.02
C GLN A 999 -32.59 -12.27 16.18
N ASP A 1000 -31.47 -12.53 15.50
CA ASP A 1000 -30.72 -13.79 15.61
C ASP A 1000 -29.71 -13.79 16.77
N LEU A 1001 -29.50 -12.63 17.40
CA LEU A 1001 -28.72 -12.51 18.63
C LEU A 1001 -29.62 -12.66 19.86
N SER A 1002 -29.04 -13.16 20.95
CA SER A 1002 -29.71 -13.15 22.25
C SER A 1002 -29.61 -11.78 22.94
N PRO A 1003 -30.54 -11.46 23.85
CA PRO A 1003 -30.46 -10.22 24.65
C PRO A 1003 -29.15 -10.07 25.43
N ASN A 1004 -28.53 -11.17 25.85
CA ASN A 1004 -27.28 -11.13 26.61
C ASN A 1004 -26.03 -10.99 25.72
N GLU A 1005 -26.11 -11.37 24.45
CA GLU A 1005 -25.06 -11.05 23.49
C GLU A 1005 -25.00 -9.54 23.24
N LEU A 1006 -26.16 -8.90 23.03
CA LEU A 1006 -26.23 -7.44 22.92
C LEU A 1006 -25.70 -6.72 24.17
N ARG A 1007 -26.01 -7.24 25.37
CA ARG A 1007 -25.49 -6.70 26.64
C ARG A 1007 -23.98 -6.89 26.77
N LEU A 1008 -23.44 -8.03 26.35
CA LEU A 1008 -22.00 -8.27 26.35
C LEU A 1008 -21.31 -7.26 25.42
N VAL A 1009 -21.82 -7.05 24.20
CA VAL A 1009 -21.27 -6.05 23.28
C VAL A 1009 -21.30 -4.65 23.92
N GLN A 1010 -22.40 -4.26 24.57
CA GLN A 1010 -22.50 -2.99 25.29
C GLN A 1010 -21.50 -2.90 26.46
N LYS A 1011 -21.28 -4.00 27.18
CA LYS A 1011 -20.30 -4.07 28.27
C LYS A 1011 -18.86 -3.93 27.77
N LEU A 1012 -18.54 -4.49 26.60
CA LEU A 1012 -17.22 -4.36 25.98
C LEU A 1012 -16.99 -2.94 25.45
N TYR A 1013 -18.05 -2.24 25.02
CA TYR A 1013 -17.99 -0.87 24.53
C TYR A 1013 -19.03 0.02 25.25
N PRO A 1014 -18.75 0.47 26.48
CA PRO A 1014 -19.75 1.13 27.33
C PRO A 1014 -20.36 2.42 26.74
N ASN A 1015 -19.58 3.17 25.95
CA ASN A 1015 -20.01 4.42 25.32
C ASN A 1015 -20.55 4.21 23.90
N SER A 1016 -20.95 2.98 23.55
CA SER A 1016 -21.43 2.65 22.21
C SER A 1016 -22.85 3.14 21.95
N VAL A 1017 -23.13 3.52 20.69
CA VAL A 1017 -24.46 3.83 20.17
C VAL A 1017 -24.92 2.68 19.28
N PHE A 1018 -25.98 1.99 19.68
CA PHE A 1018 -26.51 0.84 18.96
C PHE A 1018 -27.49 1.22 17.86
N ASN A 1019 -27.29 0.67 16.68
CA ASN A 1019 -28.16 0.78 15.52
C ASN A 1019 -28.59 -0.65 15.13
N LEU A 1020 -29.77 -1.06 15.56
CA LEU A 1020 -30.31 -2.41 15.41
C LEU A 1020 -31.24 -2.49 14.19
N PHE A 1021 -30.95 -3.37 13.24
CA PHE A 1021 -31.74 -3.61 12.03
C PHE A 1021 -32.19 -5.07 11.99
N GLY A 1022 -33.49 -5.31 11.82
CA GLY A 1022 -33.98 -6.68 11.86
C GLY A 1022 -35.47 -6.85 11.56
N ASP A 1023 -35.89 -8.11 11.59
CA ASP A 1023 -37.28 -8.53 11.43
C ASP A 1023 -37.62 -9.61 12.47
N LEU A 1024 -38.42 -9.25 13.47
CA LEU A 1024 -38.77 -10.18 14.56
C LEU A 1024 -39.52 -11.43 14.04
N SER A 1025 -40.28 -11.31 12.95
CA SER A 1025 -40.97 -12.44 12.33
C SER A 1025 -40.02 -13.41 11.62
N GLN A 1026 -38.75 -13.03 11.42
CA GLN A 1026 -37.70 -13.91 10.90
C GLN A 1026 -36.87 -14.57 12.00
N CYS A 1027 -37.21 -14.40 13.28
CA CYS A 1027 -36.54 -15.11 14.36
C CYS A 1027 -36.90 -16.61 14.31
N ILE A 1028 -35.97 -17.43 13.83
CA ILE A 1028 -36.04 -18.91 13.87
C ILE A 1028 -35.06 -19.51 14.89
N SER A 1029 -34.12 -18.70 15.39
CA SER A 1029 -33.15 -19.12 16.40
C SER A 1029 -33.79 -19.18 17.79
N GLU A 1030 -33.56 -20.25 18.54
CA GLU A 1030 -34.12 -20.42 19.89
C GLU A 1030 -33.60 -19.38 20.91
N LYS A 1031 -32.37 -18.90 20.73
CA LYS A 1031 -31.77 -17.84 21.57
C LYS A 1031 -32.21 -16.44 21.16
N GLY A 1032 -32.76 -16.31 19.96
CA GLY A 1032 -33.03 -15.05 19.29
C GLY A 1032 -34.10 -14.21 19.96
N ILE A 1033 -34.23 -12.98 19.48
CA ILE A 1033 -35.20 -11.99 19.94
C ILE A 1033 -36.43 -12.08 19.04
N ALA A 1034 -37.48 -12.74 19.53
CA ALA A 1034 -38.78 -12.81 18.85
C ALA A 1034 -39.75 -11.67 19.24
N GLU A 1035 -39.47 -10.94 20.33
CA GLU A 1035 -40.33 -9.87 20.85
C GLU A 1035 -39.54 -8.61 21.20
N LEU A 1036 -40.15 -7.44 20.98
CA LEU A 1036 -39.54 -6.14 21.31
C LEU A 1036 -39.20 -5.97 22.79
N THR A 1037 -39.94 -6.62 23.67
CA THR A 1037 -39.76 -6.62 25.13
C THR A 1037 -38.42 -7.26 25.55
N SER A 1038 -37.91 -8.18 24.74
CA SER A 1038 -36.66 -8.90 24.99
C SER A 1038 -35.40 -8.08 24.68
N ILE A 1039 -35.51 -7.01 23.88
CA ILE A 1039 -34.41 -6.08 23.61
C ILE A 1039 -34.11 -5.28 24.89
N PRO A 1040 -32.85 -5.24 25.38
CA PRO A 1040 -32.49 -4.43 26.55
C PRO A 1040 -32.92 -2.96 26.37
N LYS A 1041 -33.61 -2.41 27.38
CA LYS A 1041 -34.20 -1.05 27.29
C LYS A 1041 -33.15 0.02 27.02
N ASP A 1042 -31.97 -0.12 27.59
CA ASP A 1042 -30.88 0.86 27.46
C ASP A 1042 -30.27 0.91 26.04
N LEU A 1043 -30.58 -0.11 25.22
CA LEU A 1043 -30.14 -0.21 23.82
C LEU A 1043 -31.15 0.38 22.82
N ARG A 1044 -32.31 0.84 23.31
CA ARG A 1044 -33.34 1.45 22.46
C ARG A 1044 -33.87 2.73 23.07
N ILE A 1045 -33.92 3.79 22.27
CA ILE A 1045 -34.52 5.06 22.65
C ILE A 1045 -35.62 5.40 21.65
N GLY A 1046 -36.82 5.68 22.14
CA GLY A 1046 -37.96 6.07 21.31
C GLY A 1046 -38.73 4.91 20.67
N THR A 1047 -39.60 5.26 19.72
CA THR A 1047 -40.45 4.31 18.98
C THR A 1047 -39.64 3.67 17.85
N PRO A 1048 -39.73 2.35 17.62
CA PRO A 1048 -39.05 1.70 16.50
C PRO A 1048 -39.43 2.33 15.16
N ALA A 1049 -38.45 2.55 14.29
CA ALA A 1049 -38.71 2.93 12.91
C ALA A 1049 -39.14 1.68 12.12
N THR A 1050 -40.30 1.71 11.48
CA THR A 1050 -40.84 0.57 10.75
C THR A 1050 -40.73 0.74 9.24
N ILE A 1051 -40.34 -0.32 8.54
CA ILE A 1051 -40.33 -0.37 7.07
C ILE A 1051 -41.21 -1.54 6.63
N SER A 1052 -42.32 -1.22 5.99
CA SER A 1052 -43.33 -2.20 5.58
C SER A 1052 -43.25 -2.56 4.11
N GLU A 1053 -42.52 -1.76 3.34
CA GLU A 1053 -42.41 -1.83 1.90
C GLU A 1053 -41.46 -2.97 1.49
N ASN A 1054 -41.99 -3.91 0.70
CA ASN A 1054 -41.23 -5.02 0.13
C ASN A 1054 -40.90 -4.71 -1.34
N TYR A 1055 -39.62 -4.47 -1.59
CA TYR A 1055 -39.08 -4.11 -2.92
C TYR A 1055 -38.43 -5.30 -3.63
N ARG A 1056 -38.20 -6.38 -2.88
CA ARG A 1056 -37.39 -7.51 -3.34
C ARG A 1056 -38.24 -8.61 -3.93
N ASN A 1057 -39.28 -9.02 -3.22
CA ASN A 1057 -40.15 -10.12 -3.66
C ASN A 1057 -41.18 -9.62 -4.65
N ALA A 1058 -41.54 -10.47 -5.61
CA ALA A 1058 -42.64 -10.21 -6.52
C ALA A 1058 -43.95 -9.92 -5.75
N ARG A 1059 -44.81 -9.11 -6.36
CA ARG A 1059 -46.08 -8.67 -5.77
C ARG A 1059 -46.94 -9.85 -5.29
N GLN A 1060 -47.10 -10.87 -6.11
CA GLN A 1060 -47.90 -12.06 -5.82
C GLN A 1060 -47.35 -12.86 -4.63
N ILE A 1061 -46.03 -12.89 -4.46
CA ILE A 1061 -45.35 -13.53 -3.32
C ILE A 1061 -45.68 -12.75 -2.05
N THR A 1062 -45.53 -11.42 -2.08
CA THR A 1062 -45.83 -10.56 -0.93
C THR A 1062 -47.30 -10.67 -0.52
N GLU A 1063 -48.23 -10.67 -1.48
CA GLU A 1063 -49.67 -10.85 -1.24
C GLU A 1063 -49.99 -12.22 -0.63
N TYR A 1064 -49.34 -13.30 -1.11
CA TYR A 1064 -49.43 -14.63 -0.52
C TYR A 1064 -48.97 -14.64 0.94
N VAL A 1065 -47.79 -14.10 1.20
CA VAL A 1065 -47.19 -14.08 2.54
C VAL A 1065 -48.02 -13.25 3.52
N ASN A 1066 -48.56 -12.10 3.10
CA ASN A 1066 -49.48 -11.30 3.90
C ASN A 1066 -50.74 -12.09 4.30
N ARG A 1067 -51.32 -12.84 3.35
CA ARG A 1067 -52.54 -13.62 3.58
C ARG A 1067 -52.31 -14.80 4.52
N GLU A 1068 -51.24 -15.56 4.31
CA GLU A 1068 -51.02 -16.82 5.05
C GLU A 1068 -50.39 -16.57 6.44
N PHE A 1069 -49.53 -15.56 6.58
CA PHE A 1069 -48.79 -15.31 7.84
C PHE A 1069 -49.27 -14.05 8.59
N SER A 1070 -50.40 -13.46 8.18
CA SER A 1070 -50.98 -12.26 8.80
C SER A 1070 -50.03 -11.05 8.85
N MET A 1071 -49.17 -10.94 7.83
CA MET A 1071 -48.22 -9.84 7.69
C MET A 1071 -48.89 -8.61 7.04
N LYS A 1072 -48.31 -7.42 7.26
CA LYS A 1072 -48.80 -6.15 6.72
C LYS A 1072 -47.76 -5.48 5.83
N MET A 1073 -47.19 -6.25 4.89
CA MET A 1073 -46.20 -5.74 3.95
C MET A 1073 -46.88 -4.99 2.81
N LEU A 1074 -46.31 -3.86 2.39
CA LEU A 1074 -46.72 -3.17 1.17
C LEU A 1074 -45.96 -3.78 -0.02
N ALA A 1075 -46.68 -4.37 -0.97
CA ALA A 1075 -46.08 -4.96 -2.16
C ALA A 1075 -45.69 -3.86 -3.16
N VAL A 1076 -44.38 -3.58 -3.27
CA VAL A 1076 -43.82 -2.61 -4.24
C VAL A 1076 -43.05 -3.31 -5.38
N GLY A 1077 -42.72 -4.59 -5.20
CA GLY A 1077 -42.03 -5.39 -6.21
C GLY A 1077 -42.82 -5.60 -7.52
N LEU A 1078 -42.13 -6.07 -8.56
CA LEU A 1078 -42.69 -6.35 -9.87
C LEU A 1078 -43.68 -7.54 -9.86
N ASN A 1079 -44.42 -7.69 -10.95
CA ASN A 1079 -45.22 -8.90 -11.17
C ASN A 1079 -44.30 -10.11 -11.39
N GLY A 1080 -44.58 -11.19 -10.66
CA GLY A 1080 -43.94 -12.49 -10.80
C GLY A 1080 -44.97 -13.60 -10.71
N LYS A 1081 -44.60 -14.73 -10.11
CA LYS A 1081 -45.46 -15.91 -10.00
C LYS A 1081 -45.50 -16.44 -8.56
N GLN A 1082 -46.69 -16.79 -8.09
CA GLN A 1082 -46.87 -17.57 -6.88
C GLN A 1082 -47.91 -18.65 -7.16
N GLU A 1083 -47.55 -19.91 -6.93
CA GLU A 1083 -48.41 -21.07 -7.19
C GLU A 1083 -48.35 -22.09 -6.04
N LYS A 1084 -49.50 -22.70 -5.70
CA LYS A 1084 -49.54 -23.87 -4.81
C LYS A 1084 -49.53 -25.13 -5.69
N VAL A 1085 -48.53 -25.99 -5.50
CA VAL A 1085 -48.30 -27.18 -6.32
C VAL A 1085 -48.26 -28.44 -5.44
N ASN A 1086 -48.62 -29.59 -6.00
CA ASN A 1086 -48.62 -30.87 -5.25
C ASN A 1086 -47.30 -31.64 -5.36
N MET A 1087 -46.46 -31.27 -6.32
CA MET A 1087 -45.16 -31.89 -6.60
C MET A 1087 -44.19 -30.82 -7.10
N ILE A 1088 -42.89 -31.13 -7.09
CA ILE A 1088 -41.86 -30.25 -7.64
C ILE A 1088 -42.14 -30.04 -9.14
N PRO A 1089 -42.33 -28.79 -9.59
CA PRO A 1089 -42.57 -28.51 -10.99
C PRO A 1089 -41.29 -28.70 -11.81
N ASP A 1090 -41.43 -29.17 -13.05
CA ASP A 1090 -40.32 -29.19 -14.01
C ASP A 1090 -40.10 -27.76 -14.53
N LEU A 1091 -39.05 -27.10 -14.05
CA LEU A 1091 -38.72 -25.71 -14.38
C LEU A 1091 -37.56 -25.65 -15.37
N GLU A 1092 -37.70 -24.81 -16.40
CA GLU A 1092 -36.55 -24.36 -17.19
C GLU A 1092 -35.67 -23.44 -16.31
N ILE A 1093 -34.43 -23.86 -16.06
CA ILE A 1093 -33.44 -23.11 -15.28
C ILE A 1093 -32.45 -22.46 -16.23
N ALA A 1094 -32.40 -21.13 -16.23
CA ALA A 1094 -31.34 -20.41 -16.96
C ALA A 1094 -29.98 -20.63 -16.29
N GLN A 1095 -28.90 -20.65 -17.08
CA GLN A 1095 -27.53 -20.91 -16.56
C GLN A 1095 -27.11 -19.98 -15.41
N ASP A 1096 -27.69 -18.79 -15.34
CA ASP A 1096 -27.38 -17.76 -14.35
C ASP A 1096 -28.47 -17.61 -13.27
N ASP A 1097 -29.49 -18.47 -13.22
CA ASP A 1097 -30.51 -18.43 -12.17
C ASP A 1097 -30.06 -19.20 -10.93
N ARG A 1098 -30.37 -18.67 -9.73
CA ARG A 1098 -30.32 -19.43 -8.49
C ARG A 1098 -31.71 -19.99 -8.21
N VAL A 1099 -31.81 -21.31 -8.18
CA VAL A 1099 -33.06 -22.01 -7.89
C VAL A 1099 -32.88 -22.82 -6.62
N ALA A 1100 -33.80 -22.67 -5.66
CA ALA A 1100 -33.77 -23.41 -4.41
C ALA A 1100 -34.99 -24.30 -4.21
N ILE A 1101 -34.74 -25.46 -3.59
CA ILE A 1101 -35.74 -26.31 -2.95
C ILE A 1101 -35.50 -26.20 -1.44
N ILE A 1102 -36.41 -25.53 -0.74
CA ILE A 1102 -36.30 -25.22 0.69
C ILE A 1102 -37.14 -26.20 1.49
N VAL A 1103 -36.51 -26.88 2.45
CA VAL A 1103 -37.08 -27.96 3.28
C VAL A 1103 -36.79 -27.72 4.76
N SER A 1104 -37.56 -28.34 5.67
CA SER A 1104 -37.28 -28.24 7.11
C SER A 1104 -35.98 -28.96 7.52
N GLY A 1105 -35.56 -29.97 6.74
CA GLY A 1105 -34.30 -30.70 6.85
C GLY A 1105 -34.15 -31.64 5.64
N ALA A 1106 -32.95 -32.16 5.35
CA ALA A 1106 -32.66 -32.96 4.15
C ALA A 1106 -33.43 -34.30 4.13
N PRO A 1107 -34.52 -34.46 3.34
CA PRO A 1107 -35.26 -35.69 3.30
C PRO A 1107 -34.55 -36.63 2.32
N LEU A 1108 -34.12 -37.81 2.79
CA LEU A 1108 -33.60 -38.92 1.97
C LEU A 1108 -34.50 -39.26 0.76
N VAL A 1109 -35.78 -38.88 0.81
CA VAL A 1109 -36.79 -39.10 -0.23
C VAL A 1109 -36.63 -38.19 -1.45
N LEU A 1110 -36.02 -36.99 -1.31
CA LEU A 1110 -35.84 -36.05 -2.42
C LEU A 1110 -34.80 -36.49 -3.44
N ASN A 1111 -33.78 -37.25 -3.00
CA ASN A 1111 -32.74 -37.76 -3.88
C ASN A 1111 -33.32 -38.62 -5.00
N ASP A 1112 -34.40 -39.36 -4.73
CA ASP A 1112 -35.03 -40.25 -5.70
C ASP A 1112 -35.87 -39.52 -6.76
N PHE A 1113 -36.49 -38.40 -6.39
CA PHE A 1113 -37.29 -37.57 -7.31
C PHE A 1113 -36.44 -36.65 -8.19
N LEU A 1114 -35.22 -36.35 -7.75
CA LEU A 1114 -34.33 -35.38 -8.38
C LEU A 1114 -33.17 -36.02 -9.14
N ARG A 1115 -33.15 -37.36 -9.30
CA ARG A 1115 -32.03 -38.11 -9.92
C ARG A 1115 -31.70 -37.67 -11.35
N ASP A 1116 -32.69 -37.18 -12.09
CA ASP A 1116 -32.56 -36.79 -13.50
C ASP A 1116 -32.33 -35.27 -13.68
N HIS A 1117 -32.09 -34.53 -12.59
CA HIS A 1117 -31.82 -33.09 -12.61
C HIS A 1117 -30.45 -32.76 -12.01
N ASP A 1118 -29.84 -31.65 -12.45
CA ASP A 1118 -28.63 -31.11 -11.82
C ASP A 1118 -29.00 -30.55 -10.43
N VAL A 1119 -28.63 -31.29 -9.39
CA VAL A 1119 -29.01 -31.00 -7.99
C VAL A 1119 -27.80 -30.90 -7.09
N VAL A 1120 -27.79 -29.87 -6.27
CA VAL A 1120 -26.74 -29.55 -5.31
C VAL A 1120 -27.33 -29.52 -3.90
N PHE A 1121 -26.79 -30.34 -3.02
CA PHE A 1121 -27.15 -30.34 -1.60
C PHE A 1121 -26.25 -29.36 -0.85
N PHE A 1122 -26.85 -28.26 -0.37
CA PHE A 1122 -26.10 -27.18 0.26
C PHE A 1122 -25.39 -27.63 1.55
N ASP A 1123 -25.97 -28.57 2.29
CA ASP A 1123 -25.37 -29.07 3.53
C ASP A 1123 -24.04 -29.82 3.27
N GLU A 1124 -23.83 -30.35 2.06
CA GLU A 1124 -22.60 -31.05 1.66
C GLU A 1124 -21.56 -30.12 1.04
N GLN A 1125 -21.98 -29.22 0.14
CA GLN A 1125 -21.07 -28.37 -0.64
C GLN A 1125 -20.90 -26.94 -0.07
N ARG A 1126 -21.81 -26.49 0.79
CA ARG A 1126 -21.89 -25.12 1.35
C ARG A 1126 -21.80 -23.99 0.32
N GLU A 1127 -22.15 -24.29 -0.93
CA GLU A 1127 -22.13 -23.38 -2.06
C GLU A 1127 -23.44 -23.43 -2.83
N ILE A 1128 -23.80 -22.28 -3.42
CA ILE A 1128 -24.97 -22.13 -4.26
C ILE A 1128 -24.52 -22.16 -5.71
N VAL A 1129 -25.01 -23.13 -6.45
CA VAL A 1129 -24.69 -23.31 -7.87
C VAL A 1129 -25.79 -22.71 -8.72
N ARG A 1130 -25.43 -21.79 -9.62
CA ARG A 1130 -26.34 -21.22 -10.62
C ARG A 1130 -26.61 -22.26 -11.72
N GLY A 1131 -27.82 -22.23 -12.28
CA GLY A 1131 -28.21 -23.19 -13.31
C GLY A 1131 -28.64 -24.56 -12.80
N ALA A 1132 -28.66 -24.78 -11.47
CA ALA A 1132 -28.99 -26.05 -10.84
C ALA A 1132 -30.03 -25.89 -9.71
N TYR A 1133 -30.68 -26.99 -9.32
CA TYR A 1133 -31.52 -27.03 -8.12
C TYR A 1133 -30.66 -27.12 -6.86
N ASN A 1134 -30.76 -26.13 -5.98
CA ASN A 1134 -30.07 -26.14 -4.69
C ASN A 1134 -31.03 -26.60 -3.59
N VAL A 1135 -30.79 -27.76 -3.00
CA VAL A 1135 -31.60 -28.27 -1.86
C VAL A 1135 -31.00 -27.74 -0.56
N ILE A 1136 -31.80 -26.99 0.20
CA ILE A 1136 -31.33 -26.22 1.36
C ILE A 1136 -32.32 -26.34 2.51
N SER A 1137 -31.81 -26.55 3.72
CA SER A 1137 -32.63 -26.47 4.93
C SER A 1137 -33.05 -25.02 5.22
N VAL A 1138 -34.20 -24.83 5.85
CA VAL A 1138 -34.69 -23.49 6.24
C VAL A 1138 -33.75 -22.78 7.24
N ALA A 1139 -32.98 -23.53 8.02
CA ALA A 1139 -31.96 -22.97 8.91
C ALA A 1139 -30.82 -22.29 8.13
N ASN A 1140 -30.43 -22.88 6.99
CA ASN A 1140 -29.28 -22.45 6.19
C ASN A 1140 -29.65 -21.48 5.06
N VAL A 1141 -30.95 -21.26 4.80
CA VAL A 1141 -31.40 -20.39 3.70
C VAL A 1141 -31.37 -18.90 4.06
N LYS A 1142 -31.17 -18.55 5.33
CA LYS A 1142 -31.11 -17.15 5.77
C LYS A 1142 -29.96 -16.41 5.13
N GLY A 1143 -30.21 -15.16 4.74
CA GLY A 1143 -29.25 -14.34 4.00
C GLY A 1143 -29.05 -14.75 2.53
N LEU A 1144 -29.66 -15.84 2.07
CA LEU A 1144 -29.64 -16.26 0.67
C LEU A 1144 -30.89 -15.81 -0.07
N GLU A 1145 -30.79 -15.73 -1.40
CA GLU A 1145 -31.86 -15.28 -2.28
C GLU A 1145 -31.87 -16.09 -3.56
N PHE A 1146 -33.07 -16.35 -4.08
CA PHE A 1146 -33.28 -17.21 -5.24
C PHE A 1146 -34.26 -16.57 -6.19
N GLU A 1147 -33.92 -16.51 -7.48
CA GLU A 1147 -34.83 -16.08 -8.53
C GLU A 1147 -36.12 -16.92 -8.49
N LYS A 1148 -35.98 -18.23 -8.28
CA LYS A 1148 -37.09 -19.17 -8.10
C LYS A 1148 -36.90 -20.01 -6.82
N ALA A 1149 -37.92 -20.13 -5.98
CA ALA A 1149 -37.89 -21.03 -4.83
C ALA A 1149 -39.09 -21.97 -4.79
N ILE A 1150 -38.82 -23.22 -4.48
CA ILE A 1150 -39.81 -24.26 -4.21
C ILE A 1150 -39.76 -24.54 -2.71
N VAL A 1151 -40.84 -24.28 -1.98
CA VAL A 1151 -40.89 -24.40 -0.52
C VAL A 1151 -41.80 -25.55 -0.12
N VAL A 1152 -41.25 -26.51 0.61
CA VAL A 1152 -42.01 -27.61 1.22
C VAL A 1152 -42.37 -27.22 2.65
N LEU A 1153 -43.65 -26.89 2.90
CA LEU A 1153 -44.07 -26.35 4.21
C LEU A 1153 -44.11 -27.39 5.34
N SER A 1154 -44.12 -28.68 4.99
CA SER A 1154 -44.20 -29.76 5.97
C SER A 1154 -43.01 -29.75 6.92
N GLY A 1155 -43.27 -29.84 8.22
CA GLY A 1155 -42.24 -29.83 9.26
C GLY A 1155 -41.69 -28.45 9.64
N MET A 1156 -42.14 -27.36 9.00
CA MET A 1156 -41.72 -25.99 9.33
C MET A 1156 -42.70 -25.30 10.30
N THR A 1157 -42.17 -24.51 11.24
CA THR A 1157 -42.91 -23.55 12.07
C THR A 1157 -43.40 -22.34 11.24
N PRO A 1158 -44.37 -21.53 11.71
CA PRO A 1158 -44.84 -20.36 10.98
C PRO A 1158 -43.73 -19.35 10.61
N ASN A 1159 -42.76 -19.13 11.51
CA ASN A 1159 -41.63 -18.23 11.23
C ASN A 1159 -40.68 -18.84 10.18
N GLU A 1160 -40.42 -20.14 10.22
CA GLU A 1160 -39.63 -20.84 9.19
C GLU A 1160 -40.31 -20.79 7.83
N GLN A 1161 -41.64 -20.99 7.78
CA GLN A 1161 -42.41 -20.86 6.54
C GLN A 1161 -42.35 -19.44 5.98
N TYR A 1162 -42.46 -18.41 6.85
CA TYR A 1162 -42.27 -17.01 6.47
C TYR A 1162 -40.86 -16.77 5.90
N VAL A 1163 -39.82 -17.23 6.60
CA VAL A 1163 -38.43 -17.11 6.15
C VAL A 1163 -38.22 -17.81 4.82
N ALA A 1164 -38.70 -19.04 4.64
CA ALA A 1164 -38.54 -19.81 3.41
C ALA A 1164 -39.24 -19.17 2.21
N CYS A 1165 -40.51 -18.77 2.37
CA CYS A 1165 -41.30 -18.18 1.27
C CYS A 1165 -40.74 -16.82 0.82
N THR A 1166 -40.13 -16.05 1.71
CA THR A 1166 -39.58 -14.72 1.40
C THR A 1166 -38.19 -14.75 0.75
N ARG A 1167 -37.61 -15.93 0.52
CA ARG A 1167 -36.34 -16.09 -0.24
C ARG A 1167 -36.53 -16.04 -1.76
N ALA A 1168 -37.76 -16.27 -2.22
CA ALA A 1168 -38.11 -16.20 -3.64
C ALA A 1168 -38.23 -14.77 -4.14
N ILE A 1169 -37.43 -14.37 -5.11
CA ILE A 1169 -37.48 -13.03 -5.72
C ILE A 1169 -38.61 -12.96 -6.76
N GLN A 1170 -38.64 -13.87 -7.75
CA GLN A 1170 -39.54 -13.78 -8.89
C GLN A 1170 -40.65 -14.83 -8.87
N GLU A 1171 -40.30 -16.10 -8.61
CA GLU A 1171 -41.25 -17.21 -8.62
C GLU A 1171 -41.21 -18.01 -7.31
N LEU A 1172 -42.38 -18.19 -6.69
CA LEU A 1172 -42.56 -19.02 -5.51
C LEU A 1172 -43.53 -20.18 -5.81
N TYR A 1173 -43.05 -21.39 -5.63
CA TYR A 1173 -43.84 -22.61 -5.68
C TYR A 1173 -43.96 -23.18 -4.27
N VAL A 1174 -45.19 -23.36 -3.79
CA VAL A 1174 -45.44 -23.84 -2.43
C VAL A 1174 -46.05 -25.23 -2.49
N ILE A 1175 -45.39 -26.20 -1.86
CA ILE A 1175 -45.93 -27.54 -1.62
C ILE A 1175 -46.54 -27.55 -0.21
N PRO A 1176 -47.88 -27.54 -0.10
CA PRO A 1176 -48.55 -27.59 1.20
C PRO A 1176 -48.34 -28.95 1.87
N SER A 1177 -48.49 -28.94 3.20
CA SER A 1177 -48.32 -30.10 4.07
C SER A 1177 -49.28 -31.26 3.78
#